data_AF-A0A175VNY7-F1
#
_entry.id   AF-A0A175VNY7-F1
#
_cell.length_a   1.000
_cell.length_b   1.000
_cell.length_c   1.000
_cell.angle_alpha   90.00
_cell.angle_beta   90.00
_cell.angle_gamma   90.00
#
_symmetry.space_group_name_H-M   'P 1'
#
loop_
_entity.id
_entity.type
_entity.pdbx_description
1 polymer ?
#
loop_
_entity_poly.entity_id
_entity_poly.type
_entity_poly.pdbx_seq_one_letter_code
_entity_poly.pdbx_strand_id
1 'polypeptide(L)'
;MALKGNIGSIFLSNEELGKKDDDHKPTKVPAIRPQWSAASQVPPRKTLKRFAVVLLLGAFVYLFIKNLPTDVDIRDRRHPVYRPGRGADGSATPGPMPKLQPDPKPLKPQSPVPPETPLESEARGASYNGPVVFPELASTLQAISGTGGSSAANKNVLFAAASLKSAAVLLPMACQMAAELRSYVHFALGGGNEIDLQELRAVNGLDDSCQVILHDARPDFPATSTTARLRNSATRALYHINNYMHPQALLVDASGAEEDYFLAAVRKQAPVSGIPLIELPENAHSLVPWIAKLDSSSLAAWDKISVDILIQASPSASGSLVQLLKSLSAADFSVGSIPHLTIELPHDVDQATARFLKGFQWPPQGVYNPSNSRYLTLRHRIPRSRLTEEESSARFLESFWPADPKHSHVLVLSPQAQLSRRFFHYVKYALLEYLYSGPARFQEWDSRLLGISLDLPSTLMDASSSFTPPPRKQASDTMGDDATPFLWQAPNSNAALYTGEKWVELHGLVSSLLEFQRNTQPVPAFFTQKLVSKRYPSWLEHALKLSRARGYWMLYPGGATARNLAAIHNELYRAPEEYERELEKDTPKNIEVALTGDVLFDSLPGRGALLPFSEMPLLLWDGRTTDLRSLDNAAAEYANEFRVAVGGCEALTPEDLVPRRSMKDLFCMRDE
;
A
#
# COMPACT_ATOMS: atom_id res chain seq x y z
N MET A 1 45.12 48.54 2.78
CA MET A 1 45.34 48.88 4.21
C MET A 1 45.32 47.58 4.98
N ALA A 2 46.36 47.34 5.77
CA ALA A 2 46.77 46.01 6.26
C ALA A 2 45.87 45.43 7.36
N LEU A 3 45.67 44.10 7.32
CA LEU A 3 45.84 43.16 8.44
C LEU A 3 45.53 41.73 7.97
N LYS A 4 46.59 40.92 7.85
CA LYS A 4 46.54 39.45 7.70
C LYS A 4 46.18 38.82 9.05
N GLY A 5 45.31 37.81 9.03
CA GLY A 5 45.07 36.91 10.16
C GLY A 5 44.66 35.52 9.66
N ASN A 6 45.58 34.57 9.77
CA ASN A 6 45.49 33.16 9.36
C ASN A 6 44.52 32.38 10.26
N ILE A 7 43.61 31.60 9.65
CA ILE A 7 43.05 30.38 10.26
C ILE A 7 43.14 29.30 9.19
N GLY A 8 44.15 28.45 9.31
CA GLY A 8 44.35 27.23 8.55
C GLY A 8 44.82 26.12 9.49
N SER A 9 44.57 24.89 9.08
CA SER A 9 44.93 23.62 9.73
C SER A 9 43.93 23.08 10.76
N ILE A 10 42.93 22.37 10.26
CA ILE A 10 42.46 21.15 10.92
C ILE A 10 42.32 20.07 9.83
N PHE A 11 43.18 19.06 9.94
CA PHE A 11 43.29 17.80 9.18
C PHE A 11 44.26 17.76 7.98
N LEU A 12 45.33 16.98 8.22
CA LEU A 12 46.58 16.84 7.50
C LEU A 12 46.50 15.82 6.34
N SER A 13 47.16 16.15 5.23
CA SER A 13 47.88 15.20 4.37
C SER A 13 49.35 15.14 4.83
N ASN A 14 50.01 13.98 4.66
CA ASN A 14 51.46 13.86 4.60
C ASN A 14 51.81 12.64 3.74
N GLU A 15 52.23 12.91 2.51
CA GLU A 15 53.15 12.06 1.75
C GLU A 15 54.52 12.08 2.45
N GLU A 16 55.26 10.97 2.44
CA GLU A 16 56.73 10.98 2.33
C GLU A 16 57.28 9.55 2.11
N LEU A 17 57.95 9.36 0.95
CA LEU A 17 59.24 8.67 0.73
C LEU A 17 59.36 7.20 1.22
N GLY A 18 59.75 6.19 0.44
CA GLY A 18 60.58 6.12 -0.76
C GLY A 18 61.51 4.89 -0.63
N LYS A 19 61.89 4.31 -1.79
CA LYS A 19 62.98 3.34 -2.04
C LYS A 19 62.63 1.85 -2.17
N LYS A 20 63.20 1.31 -3.25
CA LYS A 20 63.05 0.02 -3.93
C LYS A 20 64.43 -0.66 -3.87
N ASP A 21 64.51 -1.95 -3.57
CA ASP A 21 65.63 -2.82 -3.93
C ASP A 21 65.26 -4.30 -3.77
N ASP A 22 65.92 -5.14 -4.56
CA ASP A 22 65.44 -6.39 -5.13
C ASP A 22 65.91 -7.68 -4.40
N ASP A 23 65.34 -8.80 -4.88
CA ASP A 23 65.89 -10.17 -4.93
C ASP A 23 65.88 -11.10 -3.68
N HIS A 24 65.02 -12.14 -3.71
CA HIS A 24 65.41 -13.54 -4.02
C HIS A 24 64.25 -14.55 -3.81
N LYS A 25 64.29 -15.64 -4.59
CA LYS A 25 63.25 -16.64 -4.91
C LYS A 25 63.29 -17.91 -3.99
N PRO A 26 62.34 -18.88 -4.13
CA PRO A 26 61.69 -19.63 -3.01
C PRO A 26 62.07 -21.12 -2.89
N THR A 27 61.79 -21.80 -1.75
CA THR A 27 61.21 -23.17 -1.68
C THR A 27 60.86 -23.69 -0.26
N LYS A 28 59.66 -24.29 -0.14
CA LYS A 28 59.20 -25.47 0.66
C LYS A 28 59.24 -25.53 2.23
N VAL A 29 58.03 -25.47 2.85
CA VAL A 29 57.30 -26.43 3.76
C VAL A 29 58.07 -27.14 4.92
N PRO A 30 57.48 -27.44 6.12
CA PRO A 30 56.60 -26.70 7.06
C PRO A 30 56.98 -26.91 8.57
N ALA A 31 56.11 -26.41 9.47
CA ALA A 31 55.71 -26.97 10.79
C ALA A 31 56.12 -26.23 12.10
N ILE A 32 55.13 -26.18 13.01
CA ILE A 32 55.19 -26.01 14.49
C ILE A 32 55.19 -24.55 15.05
N ARG A 33 53.97 -24.07 15.37
CA ARG A 33 53.42 -23.58 16.69
C ARG A 33 54.20 -22.56 17.60
N PRO A 34 53.50 -21.86 18.54
CA PRO A 34 53.50 -20.38 18.66
C PRO A 34 54.10 -19.79 19.96
N GLN A 35 54.32 -18.46 19.99
CA GLN A 35 54.48 -17.59 21.19
C GLN A 35 54.27 -16.11 20.74
N TRP A 36 53.21 -15.40 21.17
CA TRP A 36 53.08 -14.51 22.35
C TRP A 36 53.92 -13.22 22.34
N SER A 37 53.27 -12.11 22.76
CA SER A 37 53.72 -10.71 22.94
C SER A 37 53.62 -9.82 21.68
N ALA A 38 53.20 -8.55 21.71
CA ALA A 38 52.91 -7.62 22.81
C ALA A 38 51.86 -6.58 22.37
N ALA A 39 51.08 -6.10 23.35
CA ALA A 39 50.06 -5.07 23.22
C ALA A 39 50.66 -3.70 22.88
N SER A 40 50.03 -2.97 21.94
CA SER A 40 50.23 -1.55 21.77
C SER A 40 49.22 -0.78 22.64
N GLN A 41 49.72 -0.23 23.74
CA GLN A 41 48.98 0.70 24.59
C GLN A 41 48.72 2.00 23.81
N VAL A 42 47.48 2.20 23.39
CA VAL A 42 47.02 3.48 22.84
C VAL A 42 46.95 4.49 24.00
N PRO A 43 47.57 5.67 23.88
CA PRO A 43 47.63 6.63 24.98
C PRO A 43 46.22 7.14 25.33
N PRO A 44 45.80 7.07 26.62
CA PRO A 44 44.42 7.32 27.04
C PRO A 44 43.94 8.76 26.81
N ARG A 45 44.84 9.69 26.49
CA ARG A 45 44.49 11.11 26.25
C ARG A 45 43.94 11.41 24.85
N LYS A 46 44.17 10.55 23.84
CA LYS A 46 43.65 10.77 22.48
C LYS A 46 42.27 10.14 22.26
N THR A 47 41.94 9.06 22.97
CA THR A 47 40.60 8.43 22.92
C THR A 47 39.56 9.25 23.67
N LEU A 48 39.91 9.90 24.79
CA LEU A 48 39.00 10.77 25.54
C LEU A 48 38.53 11.98 24.72
N LYS A 49 39.40 12.56 23.88
CA LYS A 49 39.01 13.65 22.96
C LYS A 49 38.02 13.17 21.90
N ARG A 50 38.18 11.95 21.36
CA ARG A 50 37.23 11.38 20.39
C ARG A 50 35.87 11.10 21.04
N PHE A 51 35.86 10.54 22.25
CA PHE A 51 34.61 10.36 23.01
C PHE A 51 33.94 11.69 23.35
N ALA A 52 34.69 12.71 23.77
CA ALA A 52 34.14 14.04 24.05
C ALA A 52 33.54 14.70 22.81
N VAL A 53 34.17 14.55 21.63
CA VAL A 53 33.62 15.05 20.36
C VAL A 53 32.35 14.31 19.99
N VAL A 54 32.32 12.97 20.09
CA VAL A 54 31.11 12.17 19.83
C VAL A 54 29.98 12.54 20.79
N LEU A 55 30.29 12.78 22.06
CA LEU A 55 29.30 13.18 23.08
C LEU A 55 28.80 14.62 22.85
N LEU A 56 29.68 15.54 22.43
CA LEU A 56 29.28 16.90 22.00
C LEU A 56 28.42 16.89 20.74
N LEU A 57 28.76 16.06 19.74
CA LEU A 57 27.98 15.91 18.52
C LEU A 57 26.61 15.29 18.83
N GLY A 58 26.57 14.27 19.70
CA GLY A 58 25.34 13.69 20.22
C GLY A 58 24.49 14.69 21.01
N ALA A 59 25.11 15.52 21.86
CA ALA A 59 24.43 16.58 22.60
C ALA A 59 23.92 17.70 21.68
N PHE A 60 24.68 18.06 20.63
CA PHE A 60 24.27 19.04 19.64
C PHE A 60 23.08 18.53 18.81
N VAL A 61 23.12 17.28 18.37
CA VAL A 61 21.98 16.64 17.67
C VAL A 61 20.77 16.54 18.60
N TYR A 62 20.97 16.17 19.88
CA TYR A 62 19.90 16.14 20.87
C TYR A 62 19.28 17.53 21.10
N LEU A 63 20.10 18.57 21.28
CA LEU A 63 19.62 19.95 21.44
C LEU A 63 18.95 20.49 20.18
N PHE A 64 19.45 20.12 18.99
CA PHE A 64 18.85 20.50 17.71
C PHE A 64 17.45 19.87 17.56
N ILE A 65 17.32 18.57 17.86
CA ILE A 65 16.02 17.88 17.85
C ILE A 65 15.07 18.48 18.90
N LYS A 66 15.58 18.84 20.10
CA LYS A 66 14.74 19.38 21.18
C LYS A 66 14.30 20.83 20.97
N ASN A 67 15.07 21.63 20.24
CA ASN A 67 14.78 23.03 19.93
C ASN A 67 14.26 23.24 18.50
N LEU A 68 13.90 22.18 17.77
CA LEU A 68 13.21 22.33 16.50
C LEU A 68 11.87 23.05 16.78
N PRO A 69 11.65 24.27 16.23
CA PRO A 69 10.37 24.93 16.39
C PRO A 69 9.30 24.06 15.73
N THR A 70 8.36 23.57 16.53
CA THR A 70 7.22 22.76 16.08
C THR A 70 6.16 23.56 15.32
N ASP A 71 6.48 24.80 14.91
CA ASP A 71 5.58 25.70 14.16
C ASP A 71 5.88 25.74 12.65
N VAL A 72 6.56 24.71 12.12
CA VAL A 72 6.72 24.54 10.68
C VAL A 72 5.82 23.39 10.25
N ASP A 73 4.68 23.73 9.64
CA ASP A 73 3.79 22.77 8.98
C ASP A 73 4.62 21.83 8.11
N ILE A 74 4.47 20.51 8.32
CA ILE A 74 5.01 19.49 7.42
C ILE A 74 4.34 19.74 6.08
N ARG A 75 5.07 20.46 5.22
CA ARG A 75 4.65 20.79 3.89
C ARG A 75 4.48 19.48 3.15
N ASP A 76 3.24 19.04 3.01
CA ASP A 76 2.90 17.80 2.35
C ASP A 76 3.40 17.88 0.91
N ARG A 77 4.56 17.26 0.65
CA ARG A 77 5.18 17.22 -0.68
C ARG A 77 4.44 16.27 -1.61
N ARG A 78 3.34 15.64 -1.16
CA ARG A 78 2.53 14.73 -1.97
C ARG A 78 1.85 15.42 -3.16
N HIS A 79 1.78 16.76 -3.20
CA HIS A 79 1.16 17.48 -4.31
C HIS A 79 1.93 18.76 -4.71
N PRO A 80 2.35 18.92 -5.99
CA PRO A 80 2.71 20.23 -6.50
C PRO A 80 1.44 21.09 -6.64
N VAL A 81 1.20 21.97 -5.65
CA VAL A 81 0.17 23.00 -5.77
C VAL A 81 0.66 24.06 -6.75
N TYR A 82 0.15 24.03 -7.99
CA TYR A 82 0.27 25.15 -8.91
C TYR A 82 -0.57 26.31 -8.39
N ARG A 83 0.07 27.33 -7.81
CA ARG A 83 -0.60 28.61 -7.57
C ARG A 83 -0.87 29.28 -8.92
N PRO A 84 -2.12 29.64 -9.25
CA PRO A 84 -2.37 30.44 -10.44
C PRO A 84 -1.61 31.75 -10.32
N GLY A 85 -0.85 32.09 -11.35
CA GLY A 85 -0.01 33.28 -11.41
C GLY A 85 -0.82 34.53 -11.12
N ARG A 86 -0.34 35.30 -10.15
CA ARG A 86 -0.80 36.66 -9.84
C ARG A 86 -0.38 37.55 -11.01
N GLY A 87 -1.26 37.70 -11.98
CA GLY A 87 -1.06 38.51 -13.18
C GLY A 87 -2.16 39.54 -13.35
N ALA A 88 -1.75 40.80 -13.27
CA ALA A 88 -2.36 42.00 -13.85
C ALA A 88 -3.69 42.52 -13.27
N ASP A 89 -3.51 43.65 -12.57
CA ASP A 89 -4.47 44.72 -12.33
C ASP A 89 -5.43 44.98 -13.51
N GLY A 90 -6.72 45.06 -13.20
CA GLY A 90 -7.76 45.42 -14.17
C GLY A 90 -9.11 45.53 -13.50
N SER A 91 -9.46 46.74 -13.08
CA SER A 91 -10.76 47.12 -12.52
C SER A 91 -11.93 46.68 -13.43
N ALA A 92 -12.77 45.78 -12.95
CA ALA A 92 -14.10 45.56 -13.53
C ALA A 92 -15.08 45.14 -12.42
N THR A 93 -15.95 46.07 -12.06
CA THR A 93 -17.12 45.95 -11.19
C THR A 93 -18.00 44.76 -11.61
N PRO A 94 -18.39 43.84 -10.71
CA PRO A 94 -19.40 42.83 -11.02
C PRO A 94 -20.80 43.48 -11.02
N GLY A 95 -21.46 43.48 -12.18
CA GLY A 95 -22.86 43.86 -12.32
C GLY A 95 -23.82 42.89 -11.61
N PRO A 96 -25.09 43.30 -11.41
CA PRO A 96 -26.02 42.62 -10.50
C PRO A 96 -26.55 41.31 -11.10
N MET A 97 -26.52 40.24 -10.31
CA MET A 97 -27.08 38.94 -10.69
C MET A 97 -28.61 39.02 -10.95
N PRO A 98 -29.12 38.27 -11.95
CA PRO A 98 -30.55 38.23 -12.26
C PRO A 98 -31.36 37.53 -11.17
N LYS A 99 -32.52 38.13 -10.82
CA LYS A 99 -33.54 37.59 -9.92
C LYS A 99 -34.18 36.34 -10.52
N LEU A 100 -34.03 35.18 -9.86
CA LEU A 100 -34.84 33.99 -10.13
C LEU A 100 -35.99 33.92 -9.12
N GLN A 101 -37.18 33.60 -9.65
CA GLN A 101 -38.51 33.76 -9.06
C GLN A 101 -38.80 32.87 -7.83
N PRO A 102 -39.79 33.26 -7.00
CA PRO A 102 -40.16 32.55 -5.79
C PRO A 102 -41.24 31.48 -6.07
N ASP A 103 -40.93 30.23 -5.74
CA ASP A 103 -41.93 29.15 -5.70
C ASP A 103 -42.40 28.85 -4.26
N PRO A 104 -43.61 28.28 -4.09
CA PRO A 104 -44.58 28.85 -3.16
C PRO A 104 -44.90 28.02 -1.91
N LYS A 105 -45.17 28.78 -0.83
CA LYS A 105 -45.97 28.50 0.38
C LYS A 105 -45.48 27.39 1.35
N PRO A 106 -44.97 27.77 2.54
CA PRO A 106 -44.89 26.85 3.67
C PRO A 106 -46.28 26.61 4.25
N LEU A 107 -46.61 25.35 4.54
CA LEU A 107 -47.81 24.98 5.28
C LEU A 107 -47.77 25.55 6.71
N LYS A 108 -48.91 26.18 7.05
CA LYS A 108 -49.36 26.82 8.30
C LYS A 108 -48.56 26.51 9.59
N PRO A 109 -48.22 27.56 10.38
CA PRO A 109 -47.79 27.40 11.76
C PRO A 109 -49.01 27.05 12.64
N GLN A 110 -48.93 25.93 13.34
CA GLN A 110 -49.85 25.68 14.45
C GLN A 110 -49.46 26.57 15.64
N SER A 111 -50.51 27.16 16.20
CA SER A 111 -50.69 28.12 17.28
C SER A 111 -49.59 28.30 18.34
N PRO A 112 -49.45 29.53 18.89
CA PRO A 112 -48.54 29.81 19.99
C PRO A 112 -49.04 29.10 21.25
N VAL A 113 -48.19 28.22 21.80
CA VAL A 113 -48.40 27.67 23.15
C VAL A 113 -48.21 28.83 24.15
N PRO A 114 -49.11 29.01 25.13
CA PRO A 114 -49.04 30.12 26.09
C PRO A 114 -47.82 29.97 27.01
N PRO A 115 -47.36 31.05 27.66
CA PRO A 115 -46.23 30.97 28.59
C PRO A 115 -46.66 30.18 29.83
N GLU A 116 -46.22 28.93 29.92
CA GLU A 116 -46.34 28.15 31.14
C GLU A 116 -45.44 28.75 32.22
N THR A 117 -46.13 29.25 33.23
CA THR A 117 -45.73 29.56 34.61
C THR A 117 -44.44 28.86 35.08
N PRO A 118 -43.55 29.56 35.83
CA PRO A 118 -42.39 28.95 36.45
C PRO A 118 -42.85 28.05 37.61
N LEU A 119 -43.12 26.79 37.28
CA LEU A 119 -43.33 25.71 38.24
C LEU A 119 -42.02 24.95 38.38
N GLU A 120 -41.50 25.02 39.61
CA GLU A 120 -40.62 24.03 40.25
C GLU A 120 -39.20 23.87 39.71
N SER A 121 -38.33 24.65 40.34
CA SER A 121 -36.91 24.38 40.58
C SER A 121 -36.72 23.00 41.24
N GLU A 122 -36.45 21.94 40.47
CA GLU A 122 -35.81 20.71 40.97
C GLU A 122 -34.87 20.06 39.91
N ALA A 123 -33.57 20.08 40.19
CA ALA A 123 -32.52 19.13 39.74
C ALA A 123 -32.06 19.03 38.26
N ARG A 124 -31.58 20.11 37.62
CA ARG A 124 -30.56 19.98 36.55
C ARG A 124 -29.16 20.00 37.17
N GLY A 125 -28.57 18.83 37.37
CA GLY A 125 -27.24 18.67 37.97
C GLY A 125 -26.18 19.54 37.28
N ALA A 126 -25.37 20.24 38.08
CA ALA A 126 -24.32 21.13 37.60
C ALA A 126 -23.32 20.38 36.70
N SER A 127 -23.09 20.88 35.48
CA SER A 127 -22.10 20.28 34.59
C SER A 127 -20.68 20.46 35.15
N TYR A 128 -19.94 19.36 35.31
CA TYR A 128 -18.58 19.35 35.82
C TYR A 128 -17.57 19.69 34.71
N ASN A 129 -16.67 20.64 35.02
CA ASN A 129 -15.63 21.10 34.11
C ASN A 129 -14.23 21.14 34.77
N GLY A 130 -14.01 20.33 35.81
CA GLY A 130 -12.74 20.28 36.54
C GLY A 130 -11.62 19.50 35.82
N PRO A 131 -10.46 19.32 36.48
CA PRO A 131 -9.36 18.51 35.97
C PRO A 131 -9.82 17.10 35.55
N VAL A 132 -9.15 16.52 34.57
CA VAL A 132 -9.44 15.16 34.09
C VAL A 132 -8.61 14.16 34.88
N VAL A 133 -9.26 13.22 35.56
CA VAL A 133 -8.64 12.09 36.24
C VAL A 133 -9.22 10.80 35.66
N PHE A 134 -8.36 9.81 35.40
CA PHE A 134 -8.78 8.48 34.95
C PHE A 134 -8.64 7.49 36.10
N PRO A 135 -9.71 7.20 36.86
CA PRO A 135 -9.62 6.33 38.03
C PRO A 135 -9.17 4.91 37.68
N GLU A 136 -9.67 4.37 36.57
CA GLU A 136 -9.52 2.95 36.21
C GLU A 136 -8.56 2.69 35.02
N LEU A 137 -8.15 3.73 34.29
CA LEU A 137 -7.32 3.53 33.10
C LEU A 137 -5.92 2.99 33.45
N ALA A 138 -5.33 3.46 34.54
CA ALA A 138 -3.99 3.06 34.93
C ALA A 138 -3.92 1.58 35.35
N SER A 139 -4.92 1.09 36.10
CA SER A 139 -4.98 -0.31 36.54
C SER A 139 -5.14 -1.25 35.35
N THR A 140 -6.02 -0.92 34.39
CA THR A 140 -6.23 -1.72 33.18
C THR A 140 -5.02 -1.70 32.24
N LEU A 141 -4.30 -0.59 32.13
CA LEU A 141 -3.06 -0.50 31.32
C LEU A 141 -1.86 -1.21 31.97
N GLN A 142 -1.81 -1.35 33.30
CA GLN A 142 -0.76 -2.13 33.95
C GLN A 142 -0.97 -3.65 33.83
N ALA A 143 -2.22 -4.08 33.68
CA ALA A 143 -2.58 -5.49 33.54
C ALA A 143 -2.11 -6.12 32.21
N ILE A 144 -1.72 -5.32 31.21
CA ILE A 144 -1.34 -5.80 29.87
C ILE A 144 0.16 -6.09 29.70
N SER A 145 0.91 -6.29 30.79
CA SER A 145 2.36 -6.56 30.73
C SER A 145 2.75 -7.71 29.79
N GLY A 146 1.87 -8.69 29.60
CA GLY A 146 2.07 -9.82 28.68
C GLY A 146 1.89 -9.52 27.19
N THR A 147 1.33 -8.37 26.80
CA THR A 147 1.04 -8.05 25.38
C THR A 147 2.20 -7.32 24.68
N GLY A 148 3.31 -7.09 25.38
CA GLY A 148 4.48 -6.40 24.85
C GLY A 148 4.30 -4.90 24.68
N GLY A 149 3.33 -4.28 25.36
CA GLY A 149 3.00 -2.85 25.26
C GLY A 149 4.16 -1.89 25.54
N SER A 150 5.21 -2.34 26.23
CA SER A 150 6.45 -1.58 26.45
C SER A 150 7.28 -1.34 25.18
N SER A 151 7.05 -2.10 24.11
CA SER A 151 7.75 -1.98 22.83
C SER A 151 6.85 -1.28 21.82
N ALA A 152 7.42 -0.38 21.02
CA ALA A 152 6.72 0.21 19.87
C ALA A 152 6.42 -0.82 18.77
N ALA A 153 7.17 -1.92 18.72
CA ALA A 153 6.90 -3.08 17.88
C ALA A 153 6.26 -4.17 18.75
N ASN A 154 4.93 -4.27 18.70
CA ASN A 154 4.12 -5.23 19.43
C ASN A 154 2.95 -5.72 18.56
N LYS A 155 2.00 -6.45 19.15
CA LYS A 155 0.84 -6.99 18.44
C LYS A 155 -0.51 -6.40 18.89
N ASN A 156 -0.49 -5.23 19.52
CA ASN A 156 -1.68 -4.63 20.12
C ASN A 156 -2.52 -3.91 19.07
N VAL A 157 -3.82 -4.19 19.02
CA VAL A 157 -4.80 -3.50 18.18
C VAL A 157 -5.89 -2.93 19.09
N LEU A 158 -6.22 -1.65 18.91
CA LEU A 158 -7.17 -0.94 19.77
C LEU A 158 -8.48 -0.66 19.02
N PHE A 159 -9.59 -1.11 19.58
CA PHE A 159 -10.92 -0.59 19.28
C PHE A 159 -11.28 0.46 20.32
N ALA A 160 -11.92 1.55 19.93
CA ALA A 160 -12.35 2.56 20.91
C ALA A 160 -13.71 3.14 20.57
N ALA A 161 -14.50 3.38 21.61
CA ALA A 161 -15.81 4.01 21.49
C ALA A 161 -16.13 4.93 22.68
N ALA A 162 -16.98 5.93 22.47
CA ALA A 162 -17.59 6.71 23.55
C ALA A 162 -19.10 6.44 23.66
N SER A 163 -19.77 6.25 22.53
CA SER A 163 -21.18 5.89 22.43
C SER A 163 -21.38 4.39 22.72
N LEU A 164 -22.41 4.06 23.50
CA LEU A 164 -22.82 2.67 23.72
C LEU A 164 -23.32 2.01 22.43
N LYS A 165 -23.87 2.79 21.49
CA LYS A 165 -24.31 2.28 20.17
C LYS A 165 -23.10 1.85 19.34
N SER A 166 -22.06 2.68 19.29
CA SER A 166 -20.81 2.35 18.61
C SER A 166 -20.09 1.20 19.29
N ALA A 167 -20.08 1.15 20.63
CA ALA A 167 -19.53 0.02 21.37
C ALA A 167 -20.23 -1.30 20.99
N ALA A 168 -21.56 -1.31 20.87
CA ALA A 168 -22.32 -2.50 20.47
C ALA A 168 -22.03 -2.98 19.04
N VAL A 169 -21.62 -2.08 18.14
CA VAL A 169 -21.19 -2.43 16.77
C VAL A 169 -19.75 -2.96 16.76
N LEU A 170 -18.85 -2.32 17.51
CA LEU A 170 -17.42 -2.62 17.48
C LEU A 170 -17.04 -3.87 18.29
N LEU A 171 -17.71 -4.12 19.42
CA LEU A 171 -17.37 -5.22 20.33
C LEU A 171 -17.43 -6.61 19.65
N PRO A 172 -18.51 -6.98 18.92
CA PRO A 172 -18.53 -8.24 18.19
C PRO A 172 -17.40 -8.38 17.17
N MET A 173 -17.05 -7.30 16.48
CA MET A 173 -15.93 -7.28 15.52
C MET A 173 -14.57 -7.44 16.23
N ALA A 174 -14.38 -6.79 17.38
CA ALA A 174 -13.18 -6.95 18.21
C ALA A 174 -13.04 -8.40 18.71
N CYS A 175 -14.15 -9.03 19.13
CA CYS A 175 -14.16 -10.44 19.54
C CYS A 175 -13.83 -11.37 18.38
N GLN A 176 -14.39 -11.12 17.19
CA GLN A 176 -14.05 -11.89 15.99
C GLN A 176 -12.55 -11.79 15.69
N MET A 177 -11.96 -10.59 15.76
CA MET A 177 -10.53 -10.40 15.56
C MET A 177 -9.69 -11.11 16.63
N ALA A 178 -10.13 -11.07 17.90
CA ALA A 178 -9.45 -11.76 18.99
C ALA A 178 -9.45 -13.29 18.79
N ALA A 179 -10.55 -13.84 18.26
CA ALA A 179 -10.68 -15.26 17.97
C ALA A 179 -9.72 -15.78 16.88
N GLU A 180 -9.21 -14.90 16.01
CA GLU A 180 -8.18 -15.28 15.02
C GLU A 180 -6.79 -15.49 15.63
N LEU A 181 -6.55 -15.03 16.87
CA LEU A 181 -5.28 -15.18 17.61
C LEU A 181 -4.04 -14.61 16.89
N ARG A 182 -4.24 -13.65 15.97
CA ARG A 182 -3.15 -12.98 15.24
C ARG A 182 -2.62 -11.72 15.94
N SER A 183 -3.44 -11.12 16.80
CA SER A 183 -3.17 -9.85 17.49
C SER A 183 -3.74 -9.88 18.92
N TYR A 184 -3.18 -9.08 19.82
CA TYR A 184 -3.80 -8.79 21.11
C TYR A 184 -4.82 -7.67 20.90
N VAL A 185 -6.10 -7.98 21.09
CA VAL A 185 -7.19 -7.04 20.83
C VAL A 185 -7.62 -6.37 22.13
N HIS A 186 -7.60 -5.04 22.09
CA HIS A 186 -7.96 -4.17 23.19
C HIS A 186 -9.21 -3.37 22.83
N PHE A 187 -10.05 -3.07 23.80
CA PHE A 187 -11.20 -2.20 23.63
C PHE A 187 -11.22 -1.12 24.72
N ALA A 188 -11.23 0.15 24.34
CA ALA A 188 -11.30 1.28 25.26
C ALA A 188 -12.64 2.01 25.20
N LEU A 189 -13.29 2.16 26.35
CA LEU A 189 -14.52 2.95 26.49
C LEU A 189 -14.18 4.33 27.06
N GLY A 190 -14.45 5.42 26.32
CA GLY A 190 -14.02 6.79 26.69
C GLY A 190 -15.15 7.82 26.80
N GLY A 191 -16.40 7.37 26.96
CA GLY A 191 -17.60 8.21 26.88
C GLY A 191 -18.09 8.82 28.19
N GLY A 192 -19.22 9.54 28.09
CA GLY A 192 -19.94 10.14 29.23
C GLY A 192 -20.90 9.20 29.96
N ASN A 193 -20.90 7.90 29.66
CA ASN A 193 -21.82 6.93 30.28
C ASN A 193 -21.17 6.22 31.48
N GLU A 194 -21.99 5.74 32.41
CA GLU A 194 -21.54 5.11 33.68
C GLU A 194 -21.76 3.58 33.71
N ILE A 195 -21.95 2.92 32.56
CA ILE A 195 -22.15 1.46 32.52
C ILE A 195 -20.93 0.72 33.08
N ASP A 196 -21.14 -0.36 33.84
CA ASP A 196 -20.02 -1.21 34.24
C ASP A 196 -19.44 -1.97 33.02
N LEU A 197 -18.13 -2.21 32.99
CA LEU A 197 -17.51 -2.90 31.86
C LEU A 197 -17.96 -4.37 31.73
N GLN A 198 -18.29 -5.04 32.83
CA GLN A 198 -18.87 -6.39 32.80
C GLN A 198 -20.31 -6.37 32.32
N GLU A 199 -21.08 -5.35 32.71
CA GLU A 199 -22.42 -5.14 32.18
C GLU A 199 -22.39 -4.86 30.68
N LEU A 200 -21.44 -4.04 30.20
CA LEU A 200 -21.24 -3.79 28.78
C LEU A 200 -20.96 -5.10 28.01
N ARG A 201 -20.16 -6.01 28.56
CA ARG A 201 -19.93 -7.35 27.96
C ARG A 201 -21.24 -8.16 27.91
N ALA A 202 -21.93 -8.25 29.03
CA ALA A 202 -23.15 -9.04 29.17
C ALA A 202 -24.26 -8.56 28.21
N VAL A 203 -24.46 -7.25 28.09
CA VAL A 203 -25.47 -6.64 27.20
C VAL A 203 -25.17 -6.92 25.73
N ASN A 204 -23.89 -7.03 25.36
CA ASN A 204 -23.47 -7.35 23.99
C ASN A 204 -23.33 -8.86 23.73
N GLY A 205 -23.78 -9.71 24.66
CA GLY A 205 -23.74 -11.16 24.53
C GLY A 205 -22.33 -11.74 24.49
N LEU A 206 -21.36 -11.03 25.07
CA LEU A 206 -19.97 -11.47 25.12
C LEU A 206 -19.74 -12.35 26.34
N ASP A 207 -19.29 -13.58 26.09
CA ASP A 207 -18.84 -14.51 27.12
C ASP A 207 -17.31 -14.50 27.25
N ASP A 208 -16.79 -15.36 28.14
CA ASP A 208 -15.35 -15.52 28.36
C ASP A 208 -14.59 -16.05 27.14
N SER A 209 -15.28 -16.49 26.06
CA SER A 209 -14.62 -16.89 24.82
C SER A 209 -14.04 -15.69 24.06
N CYS A 210 -14.60 -14.49 24.28
CA CYS A 210 -14.08 -13.27 23.70
C CYS A 210 -12.84 -12.78 24.47
N GLN A 211 -11.66 -13.04 23.92
CA GLN A 211 -10.36 -12.68 24.51
C GLN A 211 -10.00 -11.18 24.36
N VAL A 212 -10.99 -10.29 24.35
CA VAL A 212 -10.76 -8.84 24.25
C VAL A 212 -10.45 -8.25 25.63
N ILE A 213 -9.35 -7.52 25.69
CA ILE A 213 -8.91 -6.83 26.90
C ILE A 213 -9.60 -5.47 26.98
N LEU A 214 -10.41 -5.24 28.02
CA LEU A 214 -11.13 -4.00 28.21
C LEU A 214 -10.32 -2.96 28.99
N HIS A 215 -10.43 -1.71 28.55
CA HIS A 215 -9.84 -0.54 29.20
C HIS A 215 -10.94 0.49 29.48
N ASP A 216 -11.01 0.93 30.73
CA ASP A 216 -11.87 2.05 31.10
C ASP A 216 -11.11 3.36 30.92
N ALA A 217 -11.41 4.06 29.83
CA ALA A 217 -10.81 5.34 29.46
C ALA A 217 -11.72 6.52 29.83
N ARG A 218 -12.76 6.31 30.64
CA ARG A 218 -13.69 7.36 31.06
C ARG A 218 -13.06 8.24 32.15
N PRO A 219 -13.35 9.56 32.13
CA PRO A 219 -12.92 10.43 33.21
C PRO A 219 -13.76 10.22 34.47
N ASP A 220 -13.29 10.74 35.61
CA ASP A 220 -14.12 11.02 36.77
C ASP A 220 -15.33 11.89 36.38
N PHE A 221 -16.50 11.61 36.98
CA PHE A 221 -17.77 12.28 36.70
C PHE A 221 -18.18 12.29 35.21
N PRO A 222 -18.19 11.14 34.50
CA PRO A 222 -18.41 11.10 33.07
C PRO A 222 -19.81 11.59 32.69
N ALA A 223 -20.86 11.23 33.44
CA ALA A 223 -22.25 11.60 33.16
C ALA A 223 -22.57 13.08 33.32
N THR A 224 -21.85 13.78 34.20
CA THR A 224 -22.07 15.21 34.46
C THR A 224 -21.06 16.10 33.76
N SER A 225 -20.11 15.55 33.00
CA SER A 225 -19.05 16.30 32.34
C SER A 225 -19.54 17.16 31.17
N THR A 226 -18.92 18.34 31.00
CA THR A 226 -19.15 19.12 29.77
C THR A 226 -18.59 18.40 28.54
N THR A 227 -19.18 18.63 27.35
CA THR A 227 -18.67 18.09 26.08
C THR A 227 -17.22 18.52 25.80
N ALA A 228 -16.83 19.73 26.21
CA ALA A 228 -15.45 20.20 26.07
C ALA A 228 -14.49 19.40 26.97
N ARG A 229 -14.91 19.09 28.20
CA ARG A 229 -14.16 18.24 29.12
C ARG A 229 -14.03 16.81 28.57
N LEU A 230 -15.13 16.23 28.07
CA LEU A 230 -15.12 14.89 27.47
C LEU A 230 -14.19 14.80 26.25
N ARG A 231 -14.18 15.83 25.38
CA ARG A 231 -13.21 15.92 24.25
C ARG A 231 -11.76 15.92 24.71
N ASN A 232 -11.44 16.74 25.72
CA ASN A 232 -10.09 16.80 26.28
C ASN A 232 -9.72 15.48 26.97
N SER A 233 -10.68 14.87 27.67
CA SER A 233 -10.53 13.55 28.29
C SER A 233 -10.19 12.48 27.26
N ALA A 234 -10.98 12.34 26.19
CA ALA A 234 -10.71 11.38 25.12
C ALA A 234 -9.31 11.56 24.51
N THR A 235 -8.89 12.81 24.27
CA THR A 235 -7.54 13.12 23.78
C THR A 235 -6.46 12.64 24.74
N ARG A 236 -6.63 12.91 26.04
CA ARG A 236 -5.66 12.53 27.09
C ARG A 236 -5.62 11.02 27.32
N ALA A 237 -6.77 10.35 27.32
CA ALA A 237 -6.85 8.90 27.44
C ALA A 237 -6.08 8.21 26.33
N LEU A 238 -6.31 8.61 25.07
CA LEU A 238 -5.58 8.08 23.90
C LEU A 238 -4.08 8.33 23.98
N TYR A 239 -3.66 9.48 24.51
CA TYR A 239 -2.24 9.76 24.77
C TYR A 239 -1.64 8.77 25.80
N HIS A 240 -2.33 8.51 26.91
CA HIS A 240 -1.88 7.53 27.90
C HIS A 240 -1.86 6.11 27.33
N ILE A 241 -2.92 5.69 26.64
CA ILE A 241 -2.98 4.38 25.99
C ILE A 241 -1.81 4.22 25.01
N ASN A 242 -1.52 5.23 24.18
CA ASN A 242 -0.40 5.17 23.25
C ASN A 242 0.95 4.98 23.96
N ASN A 243 1.21 5.73 25.04
CA ASN A 243 2.50 5.67 25.74
C ASN A 243 2.74 4.36 26.50
N TYR A 244 1.67 3.66 26.91
CA TYR A 244 1.78 2.41 27.67
C TYR A 244 1.62 1.15 26.81
N MET A 245 0.79 1.21 25.77
CA MET A 245 0.40 0.04 24.97
C MET A 245 0.96 0.08 23.55
N HIS A 246 1.26 1.26 23.01
CA HIS A 246 1.70 1.49 21.63
C HIS A 246 0.88 0.68 20.59
N PRO A 247 -0.44 0.92 20.48
CA PRO A 247 -1.28 0.17 19.55
C PRO A 247 -0.79 0.34 18.11
N GLN A 248 -0.78 -0.76 17.36
CA GLN A 248 -0.40 -0.78 15.96
C GLN A 248 -1.48 -0.23 15.03
N ALA A 249 -2.75 -0.22 15.47
CA ALA A 249 -3.86 0.44 14.81
C ALA A 249 -4.98 0.79 15.80
N LEU A 250 -5.75 1.82 15.46
CA LEU A 250 -6.93 2.28 16.19
C LEU A 250 -8.17 2.22 15.29
N LEU A 251 -9.16 1.42 15.67
CA LEU A 251 -10.44 1.28 14.98
C LEU A 251 -11.54 2.03 15.75
N VAL A 252 -12.31 2.86 15.05
CA VAL A 252 -13.46 3.60 15.61
C VAL A 252 -14.65 3.53 14.66
N ASP A 253 -15.85 3.68 15.20
CA ASP A 253 -17.08 3.75 14.43
C ASP A 253 -17.29 5.16 13.87
N ALA A 254 -17.35 5.28 12.54
CA ALA A 254 -17.61 6.53 11.83
C ALA A 254 -18.96 6.52 11.08
N SER A 255 -19.86 5.62 11.45
CA SER A 255 -21.23 5.52 10.89
C SER A 255 -22.12 6.72 11.22
N GLY A 256 -21.72 7.57 12.16
CA GLY A 256 -22.54 8.66 12.72
C GLY A 256 -23.25 8.31 14.03
N ALA A 257 -23.11 7.08 14.52
CA ALA A 257 -23.61 6.68 15.85
C ALA A 257 -22.67 7.06 17.01
N GLU A 258 -21.43 7.40 16.69
CA GLU A 258 -20.40 7.80 17.66
C GLU A 258 -20.53 9.29 18.01
N GLU A 259 -20.05 9.65 19.20
CA GLU A 259 -20.03 11.01 19.70
C GLU A 259 -19.06 11.90 18.91
N ASP A 260 -19.56 13.02 18.37
CA ASP A 260 -18.76 13.98 17.59
C ASP A 260 -17.52 14.49 18.34
N TYR A 261 -17.64 14.70 19.66
CA TYR A 261 -16.51 15.14 20.47
C TYR A 261 -15.41 14.09 20.56
N PHE A 262 -15.77 12.80 20.54
CA PHE A 262 -14.85 11.69 20.63
C PHE A 262 -14.13 11.50 19.29
N LEU A 263 -14.86 11.48 18.18
CA LEU A 263 -14.27 11.42 16.84
C LEU A 263 -13.31 12.59 16.58
N ALA A 264 -13.68 13.81 16.98
CA ALA A 264 -12.80 14.97 16.87
C ALA A 264 -11.50 14.82 17.70
N ALA A 265 -11.59 14.21 18.89
CA ALA A 265 -10.42 13.93 19.74
C ALA A 265 -9.52 12.85 19.12
N VAL A 266 -10.11 11.76 18.64
CA VAL A 266 -9.41 10.65 17.98
C VAL A 266 -8.67 11.13 16.72
N ARG A 267 -9.37 11.81 15.81
CA ARG A 267 -8.79 12.35 14.56
C ARG A 267 -7.65 13.33 14.81
N LYS A 268 -7.67 14.04 15.95
CA LYS A 268 -6.59 14.93 16.36
C LYS A 268 -5.41 14.18 16.97
N GLN A 269 -5.66 13.18 17.81
CA GLN A 269 -4.60 12.50 18.57
C GLN A 269 -3.90 11.40 17.79
N ALA A 270 -4.62 10.63 16.95
CA ALA A 270 -4.05 9.48 16.25
C ALA A 270 -2.84 9.84 15.35
N PRO A 271 -2.89 10.90 14.50
CA PRO A 271 -1.74 11.30 13.69
C PRO A 271 -0.55 11.76 14.54
N VAL A 272 -0.81 12.46 15.66
CA VAL A 272 0.24 12.94 16.58
C VAL A 272 0.95 11.75 17.25
N SER A 273 0.20 10.70 17.56
CA SER A 273 0.74 9.45 18.12
C SER A 273 1.39 8.54 17.06
N GLY A 274 1.22 8.83 15.76
CA GLY A 274 1.68 7.96 14.67
C GLY A 274 0.93 6.62 14.57
N ILE A 275 -0.30 6.55 15.11
CA ILE A 275 -1.15 5.36 15.05
C ILE A 275 -2.06 5.48 13.83
N PRO A 276 -2.14 4.47 12.95
CA PRO A 276 -3.10 4.47 11.86
C PRO A 276 -4.53 4.40 12.42
N LEU A 277 -5.35 5.35 12.00
CA LEU A 277 -6.77 5.44 12.34
C LEU A 277 -7.60 4.76 11.24
N ILE A 278 -8.42 3.79 11.63
CA ILE A 278 -9.35 3.07 10.76
C ILE A 278 -10.77 3.48 11.16
N GLU A 279 -11.39 4.30 10.33
CA GLU A 279 -12.76 4.75 10.50
C GLU A 279 -13.70 3.76 9.81
N LEU A 280 -14.48 3.02 10.60
CA LEU A 280 -15.36 1.99 10.11
C LEU A 280 -16.68 2.60 9.63
N PRO A 281 -17.15 2.28 8.41
CA PRO A 281 -18.36 2.84 7.85
C PRO A 281 -19.62 2.28 8.51
N GLU A 282 -20.77 2.84 8.16
CA GLU A 282 -22.05 2.19 8.48
C GLU A 282 -22.07 0.76 7.92
N ASN A 283 -22.62 -0.18 8.69
CA ASN A 283 -22.65 -1.61 8.34
C ASN A 283 -21.26 -2.27 8.18
N ALA A 284 -20.23 -1.77 8.86
CA ALA A 284 -18.87 -2.32 8.80
C ALA A 284 -18.79 -3.84 9.03
N HIS A 285 -19.65 -4.41 9.88
CA HIS A 285 -19.72 -5.85 10.12
C HIS A 285 -20.03 -6.68 8.86
N SER A 286 -20.75 -6.12 7.88
CA SER A 286 -21.08 -6.78 6.61
C SER A 286 -20.19 -6.33 5.45
N LEU A 287 -19.73 -5.08 5.47
CA LEU A 287 -18.90 -4.51 4.41
C LEU A 287 -17.43 -4.92 4.52
N VAL A 288 -16.88 -4.92 5.74
CA VAL A 288 -15.44 -5.13 5.99
C VAL A 288 -15.14 -6.22 7.05
N PRO A 289 -15.85 -7.37 7.07
CA PRO A 289 -15.57 -8.44 8.05
C PRO A 289 -14.15 -8.99 7.93
N TRP A 290 -13.54 -8.88 6.74
CA TRP A 290 -12.17 -9.32 6.46
C TRP A 290 -11.11 -8.54 7.27
N ILE A 291 -11.40 -7.36 7.81
CA ILE A 291 -10.46 -6.62 8.67
C ILE A 291 -10.11 -7.44 9.91
N ALA A 292 -11.06 -8.20 10.46
CA ALA A 292 -10.82 -9.07 11.62
C ALA A 292 -9.79 -10.17 11.34
N LYS A 293 -9.59 -10.53 10.06
CA LYS A 293 -8.61 -11.54 9.65
C LYS A 293 -7.17 -11.03 9.62
N LEU A 294 -6.94 -9.71 9.60
CA LEU A 294 -5.61 -9.13 9.50
C LEU A 294 -4.85 -9.15 10.82
N ASP A 295 -3.51 -9.19 10.75
CA ASP A 295 -2.67 -8.98 11.91
C ASP A 295 -2.33 -7.51 12.17
N SER A 296 -1.80 -7.25 13.36
CA SER A 296 -1.35 -5.94 13.81
C SER A 296 -0.31 -5.27 12.88
N SER A 297 0.58 -6.04 12.23
CA SER A 297 1.58 -5.50 11.29
C SER A 297 0.94 -5.03 9.99
N SER A 298 -0.03 -5.80 9.47
CA SER A 298 -0.85 -5.40 8.33
C SER A 298 -1.61 -4.11 8.65
N LEU A 299 -2.33 -4.07 9.78
CA LEU A 299 -3.09 -2.88 10.20
C LEU A 299 -2.20 -1.65 10.44
N ALA A 300 -0.95 -1.85 10.88
CA ALA A 300 0.05 -0.78 11.00
C ALA A 300 0.42 -0.10 9.68
N ALA A 301 0.08 -0.71 8.53
CA ALA A 301 0.30 -0.18 7.19
C ALA A 301 -0.97 0.40 6.54
N TRP A 302 -2.11 0.42 7.26
CA TRP A 302 -3.41 0.77 6.71
C TRP A 302 -3.43 2.12 5.95
N ASP A 303 -2.86 3.16 6.54
CA ASP A 303 -2.80 4.53 6.02
C ASP A 303 -1.57 4.84 5.15
N LYS A 304 -0.60 3.90 5.08
CA LYS A 304 0.64 4.06 4.31
C LYS A 304 0.47 3.68 2.85
N ILE A 305 -0.37 2.69 2.57
CA ILE A 305 -0.55 2.10 1.24
C ILE A 305 -1.28 3.07 0.31
N SER A 306 -0.65 3.39 -0.82
CA SER A 306 -1.26 4.11 -1.94
C SER A 306 -1.30 3.22 -3.19
N VAL A 307 -2.40 3.27 -3.93
CA VAL A 307 -2.55 2.56 -5.20
C VAL A 307 -2.94 3.57 -6.26
N ASP A 308 -2.21 3.61 -7.37
CA ASP A 308 -2.58 4.39 -8.55
C ASP A 308 -3.14 3.46 -9.62
N ILE A 309 -4.09 3.92 -10.42
CA ILE A 309 -4.67 3.16 -11.53
C ILE A 309 -4.11 3.70 -12.84
N LEU A 310 -3.58 2.77 -13.65
CA LEU A 310 -3.03 3.07 -14.96
C LEU A 310 -3.82 2.32 -16.06
N ILE A 311 -4.34 3.07 -17.02
CA ILE A 311 -5.08 2.54 -18.17
C ILE A 311 -4.39 2.98 -19.47
N GLN A 312 -4.07 2.02 -20.33
CA GLN A 312 -3.63 2.29 -21.70
C GLN A 312 -4.79 2.15 -22.66
N ALA A 313 -5.35 3.27 -23.13
CA ALA A 313 -6.47 3.27 -24.06
C ALA A 313 -6.02 2.91 -25.49
N SER A 314 -6.79 2.06 -26.16
CA SER A 314 -6.56 1.70 -27.56
C SER A 314 -7.29 2.64 -28.52
N PRO A 315 -6.73 2.92 -29.72
CA PRO A 315 -7.45 3.66 -30.76
C PRO A 315 -8.78 2.97 -31.13
N SER A 316 -9.82 3.76 -31.43
CA SER A 316 -11.13 3.24 -31.89
C SER A 316 -11.85 2.27 -30.93
N ALA A 317 -11.54 2.29 -29.63
CA ALA A 317 -12.08 1.36 -28.62
C ALA A 317 -12.90 2.08 -27.53
N SER A 318 -13.79 2.99 -27.92
CA SER A 318 -14.59 3.78 -26.98
C SER A 318 -15.47 2.95 -26.06
N GLY A 319 -16.10 1.90 -26.57
CA GLY A 319 -17.01 1.05 -25.79
C GLY A 319 -16.34 0.42 -24.57
N SER A 320 -15.16 -0.20 -24.77
CA SER A 320 -14.44 -0.89 -23.70
C SER A 320 -13.96 0.07 -22.62
N LEU A 321 -13.30 1.17 -23.02
CA LEU A 321 -12.86 2.19 -22.07
C LEU A 321 -14.02 2.80 -21.28
N VAL A 322 -15.13 3.12 -21.93
CA VAL A 322 -16.32 3.66 -21.26
C VAL A 322 -16.90 2.65 -20.26
N GLN A 323 -16.96 1.37 -20.61
CA GLN A 323 -17.43 0.31 -19.73
C GLN A 323 -16.53 0.14 -18.50
N LEU A 324 -15.21 0.12 -18.70
CA LEU A 324 -14.24 0.09 -17.61
C LEU A 324 -14.42 1.29 -16.68
N LEU A 325 -14.43 2.51 -17.22
CA LEU A 325 -14.57 3.75 -16.43
C LEU A 325 -15.90 3.82 -15.66
N LYS A 326 -16.99 3.29 -16.23
CA LYS A 326 -18.27 3.13 -15.52
C LYS A 326 -18.14 2.14 -14.36
N SER A 327 -17.48 1.00 -14.57
CA SER A 327 -17.27 0.01 -13.50
C SER A 327 -16.41 0.57 -12.36
N LEU A 328 -15.36 1.33 -12.68
CA LEU A 328 -14.54 2.05 -11.69
C LEU A 328 -15.36 3.09 -10.93
N SER A 329 -16.21 3.86 -11.61
CA SER A 329 -17.07 4.86 -10.95
C SER A 329 -18.11 4.26 -10.00
N ALA A 330 -18.49 2.99 -10.21
CA ALA A 330 -19.45 2.27 -9.39
C ALA A 330 -18.81 1.45 -8.27
N ALA A 331 -17.48 1.42 -8.18
CA ALA A 331 -16.76 0.64 -7.18
C ALA A 331 -16.69 1.35 -5.83
N ASP A 332 -16.62 0.54 -4.77
CA ASP A 332 -16.51 1.01 -3.40
C ASP A 332 -15.03 1.15 -2.98
N PHE A 333 -14.62 2.39 -2.72
CA PHE A 333 -13.28 2.77 -2.26
C PHE A 333 -13.24 3.13 -0.77
N SER A 334 -14.29 2.81 0.00
CA SER A 334 -14.40 3.17 1.43
C SER A 334 -13.26 2.68 2.33
N VAL A 335 -12.50 1.68 1.89
CA VAL A 335 -11.42 1.04 2.67
C VAL A 335 -10.03 1.66 2.45
N GLY A 336 -9.95 2.83 1.83
CA GLY A 336 -8.68 3.53 1.65
C GLY A 336 -8.81 4.89 0.98
N SER A 337 -7.66 5.50 0.67
CA SER A 337 -7.62 6.69 -0.16
C SER A 337 -8.07 6.36 -1.58
N ILE A 338 -8.80 7.28 -2.20
CA ILE A 338 -9.20 7.16 -3.61
C ILE A 338 -7.94 7.08 -4.48
N PRO A 339 -7.82 6.08 -5.36
CA PRO A 339 -6.66 5.94 -6.21
C PRO A 339 -6.61 7.05 -7.28
N HIS A 340 -5.41 7.53 -7.59
CA HIS A 340 -5.22 8.44 -8.71
C HIS A 340 -5.38 7.66 -10.02
N LEU A 341 -6.15 8.20 -10.96
CA LEU A 341 -6.45 7.57 -12.24
C LEU A 341 -5.69 8.25 -13.37
N THR A 342 -4.79 7.52 -14.02
CA THR A 342 -4.06 7.95 -15.21
C THR A 342 -4.54 7.18 -16.44
N ILE A 343 -4.99 7.92 -17.46
CA ILE A 343 -5.41 7.35 -18.74
C ILE A 343 -4.44 7.82 -19.82
N GLU A 344 -3.66 6.89 -20.36
CA GLU A 344 -2.84 7.09 -21.56
C GLU A 344 -3.75 7.03 -22.78
N LEU A 345 -3.94 8.18 -23.43
CA LEU A 345 -4.76 8.30 -24.63
C LEU A 345 -3.91 8.19 -25.90
N PRO A 346 -4.36 7.42 -26.90
CA PRO A 346 -3.68 7.32 -28.19
C PRO A 346 -3.70 8.68 -28.92
N HIS A 347 -2.93 8.80 -29.99
CA HIS A 347 -2.92 10.03 -30.78
C HIS A 347 -4.31 10.39 -31.32
N ASP A 348 -5.01 9.41 -31.88
CA ASP A 348 -6.37 9.56 -32.39
C ASP A 348 -7.39 9.12 -31.35
N VAL A 349 -8.01 10.10 -30.68
CA VAL A 349 -9.07 9.87 -29.69
C VAL A 349 -10.41 10.00 -30.40
N ASP A 350 -11.17 8.91 -30.45
CA ASP A 350 -12.46 8.91 -31.10
C ASP A 350 -13.44 9.89 -30.42
N GLN A 351 -14.38 10.40 -31.21
CA GLN A 351 -15.30 11.44 -30.75
C GLN A 351 -16.20 10.99 -29.59
N ALA A 352 -16.53 9.70 -29.49
CA ALA A 352 -17.35 9.18 -28.41
C ALA A 352 -16.57 9.18 -27.08
N THR A 353 -15.32 8.72 -27.10
CA THR A 353 -14.39 8.78 -25.97
C THR A 353 -14.16 10.22 -25.53
N ALA A 354 -13.86 11.14 -26.45
CA ALA A 354 -13.66 12.55 -26.12
C ALA A 354 -14.91 13.19 -25.46
N ARG A 355 -16.11 12.88 -25.98
CA ARG A 355 -17.37 13.35 -25.39
C ARG A 355 -17.60 12.78 -23.99
N PHE A 356 -17.31 11.50 -23.77
CA PHE A 356 -17.46 10.86 -22.47
C PHE A 356 -16.48 11.45 -21.44
N LEU A 357 -15.20 11.55 -21.80
CA LEU A 357 -14.15 12.09 -20.93
C LEU A 357 -14.39 13.56 -20.54
N LYS A 358 -15.04 14.35 -21.40
CA LYS A 358 -15.43 15.73 -21.08
C LYS A 358 -16.34 15.84 -19.85
N GLY A 359 -17.22 14.86 -19.63
CA GLY A 359 -18.16 14.83 -18.51
C GLY A 359 -17.75 13.90 -17.36
N PHE A 360 -16.71 13.10 -17.55
CA PHE A 360 -16.26 12.13 -16.56
C PHE A 360 -15.61 12.84 -15.36
N GLN A 361 -16.15 12.57 -14.16
CA GLN A 361 -15.65 13.13 -12.90
C GLN A 361 -14.96 12.02 -12.11
N TRP A 362 -13.74 12.30 -11.66
CA TRP A 362 -12.98 11.44 -10.76
C TRP A 362 -12.34 12.31 -9.67
N PRO A 363 -12.58 12.02 -8.38
CA PRO A 363 -13.23 10.84 -7.81
C PRO A 363 -14.73 10.69 -8.14
N PRO A 364 -15.31 9.48 -7.98
CA PRO A 364 -16.73 9.25 -8.22
C PRO A 364 -17.63 10.14 -7.35
N GLN A 365 -18.82 10.47 -7.88
CA GLN A 365 -19.83 11.19 -7.10
C GLN A 365 -20.28 10.35 -5.91
N GLY A 366 -20.22 10.93 -4.71
CA GLY A 366 -20.55 10.25 -3.44
C GLY A 366 -19.34 9.98 -2.54
N VAL A 367 -18.12 10.05 -3.06
CA VAL A 367 -16.93 9.97 -2.21
C VAL A 367 -16.60 11.33 -1.60
N TYR A 368 -16.31 11.36 -0.31
CA TYR A 368 -15.94 12.58 0.40
C TYR A 368 -14.64 13.18 -0.16
N ASN A 369 -14.75 14.32 -0.86
CA ASN A 369 -13.63 15.06 -1.43
C ASN A 369 -13.71 16.54 -1.05
N PRO A 370 -13.38 16.91 0.21
CA PRO A 370 -13.57 18.27 0.71
C PRO A 370 -12.71 19.31 -0.01
N SER A 371 -11.58 18.88 -0.58
CA SER A 371 -10.63 19.74 -1.29
C SER A 371 -11.02 20.02 -2.75
N ASN A 372 -12.04 19.34 -3.28
CA ASN A 372 -12.36 19.31 -4.72
C ASN A 372 -11.12 18.99 -5.60
N SER A 373 -10.20 18.17 -5.06
CA SER A 373 -8.99 17.78 -5.79
C SER A 373 -9.36 16.86 -6.96
N ARG A 374 -8.70 17.07 -8.11
CA ARG A 374 -8.86 16.23 -9.29
C ARG A 374 -7.85 15.10 -9.23
N TYR A 375 -8.33 13.86 -9.19
CA TYR A 375 -7.50 12.65 -9.15
C TYR A 375 -7.41 11.99 -10.53
N LEU A 376 -7.68 12.74 -11.61
CA LEU A 376 -7.65 12.26 -13.00
C LEU A 376 -6.52 12.93 -13.77
N THR A 377 -5.67 12.13 -14.41
CA THR A 377 -4.68 12.58 -15.38
C THR A 377 -4.94 11.96 -16.73
N LEU A 378 -5.10 12.79 -17.76
CA LEU A 378 -5.22 12.36 -19.15
C LEU A 378 -3.91 12.67 -19.88
N ARG A 379 -3.22 11.63 -20.37
CA ARG A 379 -1.95 11.78 -21.11
C ARG A 379 -2.20 11.51 -22.58
N HIS A 380 -2.38 12.58 -23.36
CA HIS A 380 -2.64 12.49 -24.80
C HIS A 380 -1.32 12.43 -25.59
N ARG A 381 -1.17 11.42 -26.44
CA ARG A 381 0.04 11.24 -27.25
C ARG A 381 0.15 12.22 -28.42
N ILE A 382 1.34 12.81 -28.59
CA ILE A 382 1.68 13.72 -29.69
C ILE A 382 2.09 12.97 -30.97
N PRO A 383 3.04 11.99 -30.96
CA PRO A 383 3.43 11.28 -32.18
C PRO A 383 2.27 10.60 -32.89
N ARG A 384 2.15 10.87 -34.20
CA ARG A 384 1.18 10.25 -35.11
C ARG A 384 1.60 8.89 -35.61
N SER A 385 2.91 8.65 -35.66
CA SER A 385 3.47 7.35 -36.01
C SER A 385 3.03 6.33 -34.96
N ARG A 386 2.91 5.09 -35.43
CA ARG A 386 2.75 3.96 -34.52
C ARG A 386 4.00 3.82 -33.67
N LEU A 387 3.81 3.42 -32.43
CA LEU A 387 4.91 3.19 -31.51
C LEU A 387 5.64 1.90 -31.89
N THR A 388 6.96 1.92 -31.77
CA THR A 388 7.75 0.69 -31.73
C THR A 388 7.51 -0.05 -30.40
N GLU A 389 7.92 -1.32 -30.30
CA GLU A 389 7.86 -2.07 -29.03
C GLU A 389 8.62 -1.33 -27.91
N GLU A 390 9.78 -0.76 -28.23
CA GLU A 390 10.62 0.00 -27.31
C GLU A 390 9.92 1.29 -26.83
N GLU A 391 9.36 2.06 -27.77
CA GLU A 391 8.65 3.32 -27.45
C GLU A 391 7.38 3.06 -26.64
N SER A 392 6.63 2.00 -26.97
CA SER A 392 5.42 1.60 -26.24
C SER A 392 5.76 1.18 -24.80
N SER A 393 6.80 0.36 -24.64
CA SER A 393 7.25 -0.12 -23.33
C SER A 393 7.79 1.01 -22.45
N ALA A 394 8.65 1.87 -22.98
CA ALA A 394 9.18 3.01 -22.25
C ALA A 394 8.07 3.96 -21.80
N ARG A 395 7.18 4.36 -22.73
CA ARG A 395 6.06 5.27 -22.43
C ARG A 395 5.16 4.71 -21.34
N PHE A 396 4.84 3.42 -21.41
CA PHE A 396 3.97 2.78 -20.44
C PHE A 396 4.60 2.76 -19.04
N LEU A 397 5.87 2.35 -18.92
CA LEU A 397 6.57 2.30 -17.64
C LEU A 397 6.85 3.69 -17.06
N GLU A 398 7.06 4.71 -17.90
CA GLU A 398 7.23 6.10 -17.49
C GLU A 398 5.93 6.77 -17.01
N SER A 399 4.77 6.15 -17.24
CA SER A 399 3.47 6.74 -16.86
C SER A 399 3.15 6.67 -15.38
N PHE A 400 3.89 5.85 -14.63
CA PHE A 400 3.80 5.75 -13.19
C PHE A 400 5.20 5.64 -12.58
N TRP A 401 5.45 6.40 -11.52
CA TRP A 401 6.64 6.25 -10.69
C TRP A 401 6.21 6.29 -9.22
N PRO A 402 6.55 5.26 -8.40
CA PRO A 402 6.11 5.22 -7.01
C PRO A 402 6.83 6.29 -6.18
N ALA A 403 6.06 7.09 -5.43
CA ALA A 403 6.62 8.08 -4.51
C ALA A 403 7.39 7.42 -3.37
N ASP A 404 6.87 6.30 -2.86
CA ASP A 404 7.56 5.39 -1.95
C ASP A 404 7.46 3.97 -2.53
N PRO A 405 8.54 3.37 -3.07
CA PRO A 405 8.49 2.04 -3.67
C PRO A 405 7.91 0.96 -2.75
N LYS A 406 8.03 1.12 -1.43
CA LYS A 406 7.53 0.17 -0.46
C LYS A 406 6.01 0.24 -0.31
N HIS A 407 5.42 1.43 -0.38
CA HIS A 407 4.00 1.65 -0.06
C HIS A 407 3.15 2.15 -1.23
N SER A 408 3.76 2.57 -2.33
CA SER A 408 3.09 3.05 -3.54
C SER A 408 3.10 1.97 -4.61
N HIS A 409 1.91 1.48 -4.96
CA HIS A 409 1.71 0.40 -5.93
C HIS A 409 0.90 0.91 -7.12
N VAL A 410 0.90 0.17 -8.23
CA VAL A 410 0.12 0.52 -9.44
C VAL A 410 -0.77 -0.63 -9.87
N LEU A 411 -2.06 -0.34 -10.08
CA LEU A 411 -3.04 -1.22 -10.68
C LEU A 411 -3.13 -0.94 -12.18
N VAL A 412 -2.64 -1.89 -12.97
CA VAL A 412 -2.70 -1.85 -14.43
C VAL A 412 -4.00 -2.48 -14.90
N LEU A 413 -4.77 -1.74 -15.70
CA LEU A 413 -6.03 -2.18 -16.26
C LEU A 413 -6.04 -2.02 -17.78
N SER A 414 -6.40 -3.08 -18.48
CA SER A 414 -6.70 -3.07 -19.90
C SER A 414 -8.09 -2.47 -20.17
N PRO A 415 -8.32 -1.77 -21.30
CA PRO A 415 -9.62 -1.17 -21.60
C PRO A 415 -10.79 -2.15 -21.60
N GLN A 416 -10.54 -3.43 -21.92
CA GLN A 416 -11.54 -4.49 -21.94
C GLN A 416 -11.87 -5.10 -20.58
N ALA A 417 -11.22 -4.65 -19.50
CA ALA A 417 -11.54 -5.11 -18.15
C ALA A 417 -12.84 -4.47 -17.66
N GLN A 418 -13.64 -5.25 -16.93
CA GLN A 418 -14.74 -4.76 -16.12
C GLN A 418 -14.52 -5.25 -14.69
N LEU A 419 -14.61 -4.34 -13.72
CA LEU A 419 -14.35 -4.64 -12.32
C LEU A 419 -15.66 -4.81 -11.54
N SER A 420 -15.65 -5.67 -10.53
CA SER A 420 -16.76 -5.79 -9.57
C SER A 420 -16.82 -4.58 -8.63
N ARG A 421 -17.95 -4.33 -7.97
CA ARG A 421 -18.07 -3.20 -7.04
C ARG A 421 -17.11 -3.28 -5.86
N ARG A 422 -16.72 -4.48 -5.44
CA ARG A 422 -15.87 -4.74 -4.27
C ARG A 422 -14.42 -5.11 -4.60
N PHE A 423 -14.01 -4.99 -5.87
CA PHE A 423 -12.65 -5.39 -6.29
C PHE A 423 -11.56 -4.71 -5.44
N PHE A 424 -11.75 -3.43 -5.10
CA PHE A 424 -10.75 -2.66 -4.36
C PHE A 424 -10.60 -3.13 -2.91
N HIS A 425 -11.65 -3.67 -2.30
CA HIS A 425 -11.56 -4.31 -0.99
C HIS A 425 -10.65 -5.54 -1.04
N TYR A 426 -10.77 -6.37 -2.07
CA TYR A 426 -9.87 -7.51 -2.24
C TYR A 426 -8.43 -7.06 -2.49
N VAL A 427 -8.20 -6.05 -3.34
CA VAL A 427 -6.87 -5.48 -3.57
C VAL A 427 -6.25 -5.00 -2.25
N LYS A 428 -7.00 -4.24 -1.44
CA LYS A 428 -6.55 -3.74 -0.14
C LYS A 428 -6.24 -4.89 0.82
N TYR A 429 -7.14 -5.86 0.93
CA TYR A 429 -6.96 -7.02 1.81
C TYR A 429 -5.74 -7.86 1.41
N ALA A 430 -5.60 -8.18 0.12
CA ALA A 430 -4.49 -8.96 -0.41
C ALA A 430 -3.15 -8.24 -0.26
N LEU A 431 -3.09 -6.93 -0.51
CA LEU A 431 -1.88 -6.13 -0.23
C LEU A 431 -1.48 -6.22 1.24
N LEU A 432 -2.43 -5.93 2.14
CA LEU A 432 -2.20 -5.95 3.59
C LEU A 432 -1.71 -7.32 4.08
N GLU A 433 -2.32 -8.40 3.61
CA GLU A 433 -1.94 -9.76 4.00
C GLU A 433 -0.61 -10.21 3.38
N TYR A 434 -0.40 -10.03 2.08
CA TYR A 434 0.73 -10.65 1.38
C TYR A 434 2.01 -9.79 1.36
N LEU A 435 1.91 -8.49 1.65
CA LEU A 435 3.09 -7.61 1.73
C LEU A 435 3.38 -7.09 3.14
N TYR A 436 2.35 -6.90 3.98
CA TYR A 436 2.52 -6.17 5.25
C TYR A 436 2.33 -7.02 6.50
N SER A 437 1.82 -8.25 6.36
CA SER A 437 1.65 -9.14 7.50
C SER A 437 2.97 -9.55 8.12
N GLY A 438 2.94 -9.89 9.41
CA GLY A 438 4.10 -10.41 10.13
C GLY A 438 4.69 -11.66 9.45
N PRO A 439 3.89 -12.69 9.13
CA PRO A 439 4.37 -13.89 8.45
C PRO A 439 4.98 -13.63 7.07
N ALA A 440 4.37 -12.78 6.24
CA ALA A 440 4.88 -12.48 4.90
C ALA A 440 6.28 -11.87 4.97
N ARG A 441 6.48 -10.88 5.86
CA ARG A 441 7.75 -10.17 6.03
C ARG A 441 8.82 -10.98 6.73
N PHE A 442 8.45 -11.78 7.74
CA PHE A 442 9.42 -12.59 8.48
C PHE A 442 10.00 -13.73 7.63
N GLN A 443 9.21 -14.27 6.71
CA GLN A 443 9.62 -15.34 5.80
C GLN A 443 10.07 -14.82 4.42
N GLU A 444 10.14 -13.49 4.25
CA GLU A 444 10.54 -12.79 3.03
C GLU A 444 9.76 -13.21 1.76
N TRP A 445 8.51 -13.67 1.91
CA TRP A 445 7.66 -14.00 0.77
C TRP A 445 7.28 -12.77 -0.04
N ASP A 446 7.09 -11.64 0.66
CA ASP A 446 6.78 -10.33 0.08
C ASP A 446 7.88 -9.89 -0.91
N SER A 447 9.14 -10.21 -0.61
CA SER A 447 10.29 -9.82 -1.44
C SER A 447 10.25 -10.37 -2.87
N ARG A 448 9.51 -11.46 -3.10
CA ARG A 448 9.40 -12.16 -4.38
C ARG A 448 8.06 -11.93 -5.10
N LEU A 449 7.12 -11.24 -4.45
CA LEU A 449 5.82 -10.93 -5.05
C LEU A 449 5.95 -9.80 -6.06
N LEU A 450 5.83 -10.13 -7.35
CA LEU A 450 5.75 -9.17 -8.45
C LEU A 450 4.48 -8.33 -8.35
N GLY A 451 3.37 -8.98 -8.02
CA GLY A 451 2.05 -8.37 -8.09
C GLY A 451 0.90 -9.32 -7.79
N ILE A 452 -0.32 -8.82 -7.91
CA ILE A 452 -1.58 -9.51 -7.65
C ILE A 452 -2.48 -9.37 -8.88
N SER A 453 -2.81 -10.48 -9.53
CA SER A 453 -3.78 -10.53 -10.62
C SER A 453 -5.21 -10.46 -10.07
N LEU A 454 -6.13 -9.89 -10.85
CA LEU A 454 -7.57 -9.85 -10.56
C LEU A 454 -8.38 -10.74 -11.50
N ASP A 455 -7.84 -11.06 -12.67
CA ASP A 455 -8.41 -12.04 -13.59
C ASP A 455 -7.60 -13.34 -13.63
N LEU A 456 -8.21 -14.33 -14.28
CA LEU A 456 -7.64 -15.64 -14.51
C LEU A 456 -7.58 -15.88 -16.02
N PRO A 457 -6.39 -15.96 -16.63
CA PRO A 457 -6.27 -16.16 -18.07
C PRO A 457 -6.70 -17.58 -18.47
N SER A 458 -7.27 -17.72 -19.67
CA SER A 458 -7.64 -19.02 -20.25
C SER A 458 -6.53 -19.65 -21.10
N THR A 459 -5.47 -18.91 -21.39
CA THR A 459 -4.34 -19.34 -22.22
C THR A 459 -3.02 -19.00 -21.55
N LEU A 460 -1.94 -19.69 -21.92
CA LEU A 460 -0.58 -19.32 -21.54
C LEU A 460 -0.17 -18.01 -22.26
N MET A 461 0.99 -17.46 -21.89
CA MET A 461 1.48 -16.20 -22.48
C MET A 461 1.75 -16.29 -23.99
N ASP A 462 1.87 -17.49 -24.56
CA ASP A 462 1.95 -17.71 -26.01
C ASP A 462 0.62 -17.44 -26.73
N ALA A 463 -0.49 -17.32 -25.97
CA ALA A 463 -1.87 -17.15 -26.39
C ALA A 463 -2.40 -18.27 -27.32
N SER A 464 -1.66 -19.36 -27.47
CA SER A 464 -2.05 -20.52 -28.28
C SER A 464 -2.36 -21.74 -27.43
N SER A 465 -1.64 -21.91 -26.33
CA SER A 465 -1.78 -23.05 -25.45
C SER A 465 -2.86 -22.76 -24.40
N SER A 466 -3.83 -23.66 -24.24
CA SER A 466 -4.83 -23.57 -23.19
C SER A 466 -4.16 -23.65 -21.81
N PHE A 467 -4.60 -22.81 -20.88
CA PHE A 467 -4.16 -22.85 -19.49
C PHE A 467 -5.28 -23.37 -18.60
N THR A 468 -4.95 -24.37 -17.79
CA THR A 468 -5.85 -24.88 -16.75
C THR A 468 -5.20 -24.62 -15.39
N PRO A 469 -5.86 -23.86 -14.49
CA PRO A 469 -5.34 -23.58 -13.16
C PRO A 469 -5.03 -24.86 -12.37
N PRO A 470 -4.02 -24.83 -11.50
CA PRO A 470 -3.65 -25.98 -10.69
C PRO A 470 -4.74 -26.33 -9.66
N PRO A 471 -4.94 -27.62 -9.34
CA PRO A 471 -5.78 -28.01 -8.22
C PRO A 471 -5.12 -27.66 -6.87
N ARG A 472 -5.90 -27.69 -5.80
CA ARG A 472 -5.40 -27.47 -4.43
C ARG A 472 -4.35 -28.52 -4.07
N LYS A 473 -3.22 -28.10 -3.48
CA LYS A 473 -2.10 -28.98 -3.02
C LYS A 473 -2.52 -30.10 -2.04
N GLN A 474 -3.73 -30.06 -1.47
CA GLN A 474 -4.23 -31.01 -0.45
C GLN A 474 -5.74 -31.30 -0.58
N ALA A 475 -6.33 -31.28 -1.78
CA ALA A 475 -7.71 -31.73 -1.92
C ALA A 475 -7.76 -33.27 -1.84
N SER A 476 -8.22 -33.80 -0.70
CA SER A 476 -8.91 -35.09 -0.70
C SER A 476 -10.10 -35.00 -1.65
N ASP A 477 -10.35 -36.06 -2.44
CA ASP A 477 -11.30 -36.21 -3.57
C ASP A 477 -12.79 -35.85 -3.35
N THR A 478 -13.14 -35.03 -2.37
CA THR A 478 -14.51 -34.71 -2.01
C THR A 478 -14.69 -33.21 -1.84
N MET A 479 -15.41 -32.62 -2.81
CA MET A 479 -15.99 -31.26 -2.87
C MET A 479 -15.26 -30.25 -3.78
N GLY A 480 -15.79 -30.12 -5.02
CA GLY A 480 -15.86 -28.86 -5.76
C GLY A 480 -14.60 -28.40 -6.50
N ASP A 481 -14.66 -28.47 -7.83
CA ASP A 481 -13.65 -28.06 -8.83
C ASP A 481 -13.42 -26.53 -8.90
N ASP A 482 -13.36 -25.84 -7.77
CA ASP A 482 -13.00 -24.42 -7.72
C ASP A 482 -11.50 -24.29 -7.42
N ALA A 483 -10.73 -24.04 -8.49
CA ALA A 483 -9.29 -23.82 -8.44
C ALA A 483 -8.91 -22.84 -7.31
N THR A 484 -7.94 -23.22 -6.48
CA THR A 484 -7.42 -22.39 -5.39
C THR A 484 -6.52 -21.28 -5.91
N PRO A 485 -6.31 -20.19 -5.15
CA PRO A 485 -5.28 -19.21 -5.49
C PRO A 485 -3.90 -19.89 -5.65
N PHE A 486 -3.10 -19.37 -6.57
CA PHE A 486 -1.80 -19.94 -6.91
C PHE A 486 -0.79 -18.84 -7.25
N LEU A 487 0.49 -19.19 -7.19
CA LEU A 487 1.61 -18.31 -7.52
C LEU A 487 2.16 -18.71 -8.88
N TRP A 488 2.34 -17.75 -9.76
CA TRP A 488 2.79 -18.02 -11.13
C TRP A 488 3.83 -17.00 -11.58
N GLN A 489 4.94 -17.46 -12.15
CA GLN A 489 6.00 -16.60 -12.69
C GLN A 489 5.55 -15.75 -13.90
N ALA A 490 4.43 -16.10 -14.55
CA ALA A 490 3.87 -15.31 -15.64
C ALA A 490 3.25 -14.00 -15.11
N PRO A 491 3.65 -12.83 -15.64
CA PRO A 491 2.98 -11.56 -15.34
C PRO A 491 1.67 -11.42 -16.11
N ASN A 492 0.85 -10.45 -15.71
CA ASN A 492 -0.43 -10.14 -16.36
C ASN A 492 -0.56 -8.66 -16.73
N SER A 493 -1.21 -8.37 -17.86
CA SER A 493 -1.50 -7.01 -18.35
C SER A 493 -2.99 -6.65 -18.36
N ASN A 494 -3.89 -7.59 -18.08
CA ASN A 494 -5.34 -7.38 -18.21
C ASN A 494 -5.92 -6.60 -17.02
N ALA A 495 -5.77 -7.14 -15.81
CA ALA A 495 -6.16 -6.50 -14.57
C ALA A 495 -5.25 -6.99 -13.45
N ALA A 496 -4.15 -6.27 -13.19
CA ALA A 496 -3.17 -6.70 -12.21
C ALA A 496 -2.50 -5.53 -11.49
N LEU A 497 -2.33 -5.68 -10.18
CA LEU A 497 -1.53 -4.78 -9.37
C LEU A 497 -0.06 -5.21 -9.40
N TYR A 498 0.84 -4.25 -9.62
CA TYR A 498 2.29 -4.41 -9.50
C TYR A 498 2.79 -3.67 -8.27
N THR A 499 3.73 -4.29 -7.53
CA THR A 499 4.33 -3.66 -6.35
C THR A 499 5.31 -2.55 -6.77
N GLY A 500 5.43 -1.48 -5.98
CA GLY A 500 6.24 -0.32 -6.36
C GLY A 500 7.72 -0.66 -6.48
N GLU A 501 8.25 -1.46 -5.55
CA GLU A 501 9.63 -1.94 -5.60
C GLU A 501 9.93 -2.68 -6.90
N LYS A 502 9.02 -3.55 -7.33
CA LYS A 502 9.19 -4.36 -8.53
C LYS A 502 8.95 -3.57 -9.81
N TRP A 503 8.11 -2.54 -9.75
CA TRP A 503 7.96 -1.56 -10.83
C TRP A 503 9.26 -0.78 -11.07
N VAL A 504 9.94 -0.34 -10.00
CA VAL A 504 11.25 0.33 -10.09
C VAL A 504 12.30 -0.61 -10.70
N GLU A 505 12.32 -1.88 -10.28
CA GLU A 505 13.22 -2.89 -10.85
C GLU A 505 12.93 -3.13 -12.35
N LEU A 506 11.66 -3.23 -12.73
CA LEU A 506 11.24 -3.38 -14.13
C LEU A 506 11.66 -2.17 -14.98
N HIS A 507 11.47 -0.96 -14.47
CA HIS A 507 11.94 0.25 -15.14
C HIS A 507 13.47 0.23 -15.32
N GLY A 508 14.22 -0.18 -14.28
CA GLY A 508 15.68 -0.34 -14.36
C GLY A 508 16.11 -1.37 -15.42
N LEU A 509 15.40 -2.49 -15.52
CA LEU A 509 15.66 -3.54 -16.51
C LEU A 509 15.46 -3.00 -17.94
N VAL A 510 14.33 -2.35 -18.19
CA VAL A 510 14.01 -1.79 -19.52
C VAL A 510 15.00 -0.70 -19.88
N SER A 511 15.33 0.21 -18.97
CA SER A 511 16.34 1.27 -19.21
C SER A 511 17.68 0.67 -19.63
N SER A 512 18.19 -0.30 -18.88
CA SER A 512 19.50 -0.92 -19.13
C SER A 512 19.50 -1.74 -20.43
N LEU A 513 18.39 -2.44 -20.70
CA LEU A 513 18.24 -3.24 -21.92
C LEU A 513 18.21 -2.37 -23.18
N LEU A 514 17.46 -1.25 -23.16
CA LEU A 514 17.39 -0.32 -24.27
C LEU A 514 18.75 0.34 -24.55
N GLU A 515 19.50 0.68 -23.50
CA GLU A 515 20.88 1.18 -23.65
C GLU A 515 21.81 0.12 -24.26
N PHE A 516 21.73 -1.12 -23.78
CA PHE A 516 22.51 -2.23 -24.32
C PHE A 516 22.21 -2.48 -25.81
N GLN A 517 20.94 -2.50 -26.20
CA GLN A 517 20.51 -2.72 -27.59
C GLN A 517 20.96 -1.58 -28.53
N ARG A 518 21.03 -0.35 -28.04
CA ARG A 518 21.58 0.78 -28.80
C ARG A 518 23.09 0.66 -29.00
N ASN A 519 23.82 0.21 -27.99
CA ASN A 519 25.28 0.13 -28.01
C ASN A 519 25.82 -1.17 -28.64
N THR A 520 25.00 -2.24 -28.71
CA THR A 520 25.43 -3.56 -29.16
C THR A 520 24.61 -4.02 -30.37
N GLN A 521 25.26 -4.13 -31.53
CA GLN A 521 24.67 -4.70 -32.74
C GLN A 521 25.61 -5.76 -33.36
N PRO A 522 25.12 -6.95 -33.76
CA PRO A 522 23.74 -7.40 -33.67
C PRO A 522 23.31 -7.72 -32.23
N VAL A 523 22.03 -7.52 -31.93
CA VAL A 523 21.46 -7.87 -30.63
C VAL A 523 21.51 -9.41 -30.46
N PRO A 524 22.02 -9.93 -29.32
CA PRO A 524 22.08 -11.36 -29.06
C PRO A 524 20.73 -12.06 -29.22
N ALA A 525 20.75 -13.29 -29.75
CA ALA A 525 19.53 -14.08 -30.02
C ALA A 525 18.64 -14.27 -28.78
N PHE A 526 19.27 -14.33 -27.60
CA PHE A 526 18.59 -14.38 -26.30
C PHE A 526 17.58 -13.24 -26.10
N PHE A 527 17.87 -12.05 -26.63
CA PHE A 527 16.97 -10.90 -26.52
C PHE A 527 15.97 -10.78 -27.68
N THR A 528 16.23 -11.44 -28.81
CA THR A 528 15.36 -11.41 -29.99
C THR A 528 14.24 -12.47 -29.94
N GLN A 529 14.42 -13.53 -29.15
CA GLN A 529 13.37 -14.54 -28.95
C GLN A 529 12.26 -13.97 -28.06
N LYS A 530 11.05 -13.86 -28.62
CA LYS A 530 9.85 -13.37 -27.92
C LYS A 530 9.06 -14.57 -27.40
N LEU A 531 8.75 -14.58 -26.10
CA LEU A 531 7.97 -15.65 -25.47
C LEU A 531 6.51 -15.24 -25.25
N VAL A 532 6.28 -13.94 -25.03
CA VAL A 532 4.95 -13.37 -24.89
C VAL A 532 4.38 -13.10 -26.27
N SER A 533 3.16 -13.58 -26.49
CA SER A 533 2.40 -13.36 -27.71
C SER A 533 2.24 -11.87 -28.02
N LYS A 534 2.23 -11.54 -29.31
CA LYS A 534 1.91 -10.18 -29.79
C LYS A 534 0.48 -9.74 -29.48
N ARG A 535 -0.35 -10.62 -28.89
CA ARG A 535 -1.66 -10.25 -28.34
C ARG A 535 -1.55 -9.42 -27.05
N TYR A 536 -0.43 -9.46 -26.36
CA TYR A 536 -0.19 -8.68 -25.16
C TYR A 536 0.73 -7.49 -25.44
N PRO A 537 0.67 -6.41 -24.63
CA PRO A 537 1.57 -5.27 -24.77
C PRO A 537 3.05 -5.68 -24.70
N SER A 538 3.90 -5.00 -25.46
CA SER A 538 5.35 -5.24 -25.53
C SER A 538 6.04 -5.27 -24.16
N TRP A 539 5.64 -4.40 -23.23
CA TRP A 539 6.26 -4.32 -21.90
C TRP A 539 6.12 -5.61 -21.07
N LEU A 540 5.10 -6.42 -21.34
CA LEU A 540 4.84 -7.66 -20.61
C LEU A 540 5.97 -8.69 -20.81
N GLU A 541 6.63 -8.67 -21.98
CA GLU A 541 7.83 -9.47 -22.24
C GLU A 541 8.97 -9.08 -21.29
N HIS A 542 9.15 -7.79 -21.01
CA HIS A 542 10.16 -7.32 -20.06
C HIS A 542 9.80 -7.71 -18.62
N ALA A 543 8.52 -7.63 -18.26
CA ALA A 543 8.05 -8.12 -16.96
C ALA A 543 8.33 -9.63 -16.81
N LEU A 544 8.12 -10.43 -17.86
CA LEU A 544 8.42 -11.86 -17.83
C LEU A 544 9.91 -12.12 -17.68
N LYS A 545 10.76 -11.40 -18.44
CA LYS A 545 12.23 -11.48 -18.32
C LYS A 545 12.68 -11.19 -16.89
N LEU A 546 12.12 -10.16 -16.26
CA LEU A 546 12.40 -9.84 -14.85
C LEU A 546 11.98 -10.98 -13.92
N SER A 547 10.76 -11.48 -14.06
CA SER A 547 10.24 -12.58 -13.23
C SER A 547 11.08 -13.84 -13.34
N ARG A 548 11.56 -14.14 -14.54
CA ARG A 548 12.46 -15.28 -14.78
C ARG A 548 13.84 -15.07 -14.16
N ALA A 549 14.45 -13.91 -14.36
CA ALA A 549 15.78 -13.61 -13.81
C ALA A 549 15.81 -13.51 -12.29
N ARG A 550 14.70 -13.10 -11.66
CA ARG A 550 14.63 -12.90 -10.21
C ARG A 550 13.88 -14.00 -9.45
N GLY A 551 13.23 -14.92 -10.17
CA GLY A 551 12.32 -15.89 -9.55
C GLY A 551 11.09 -15.22 -8.91
N TYR A 552 10.63 -14.10 -9.47
CA TYR A 552 9.41 -13.44 -9.00
C TYR A 552 8.16 -14.14 -9.51
N TRP A 553 7.07 -13.98 -8.77
CA TRP A 553 5.75 -14.52 -9.14
C TRP A 553 4.65 -13.49 -8.91
N MET A 554 3.57 -13.66 -9.65
CA MET A 554 2.31 -12.97 -9.46
C MET A 554 1.33 -13.90 -8.72
N LEU A 555 0.57 -13.35 -7.78
CA LEU A 555 -0.54 -14.04 -7.15
C LEU A 555 -1.74 -14.05 -8.08
N TYR A 556 -2.27 -15.21 -8.40
CA TYR A 556 -3.51 -15.36 -9.15
C TYR A 556 -4.66 -15.80 -8.24
N PRO A 557 -5.87 -15.24 -8.42
CA PRO A 557 -7.03 -15.65 -7.66
C PRO A 557 -7.49 -17.04 -8.09
N GLY A 558 -8.17 -17.73 -7.18
CA GLY A 558 -8.89 -18.95 -7.52
C GLY A 558 -10.04 -18.70 -8.48
N GLY A 559 -10.55 -19.76 -9.12
CA GLY A 559 -11.61 -19.66 -10.14
C GLY A 559 -12.83 -18.88 -9.65
N ALA A 560 -13.42 -19.28 -8.51
CA ALA A 560 -14.57 -18.60 -7.92
C ALA A 560 -14.30 -17.12 -7.56
N THR A 561 -13.12 -16.82 -7.02
CA THR A 561 -12.75 -15.46 -6.65
C THR A 561 -12.54 -14.58 -7.89
N ALA A 562 -11.88 -15.09 -8.93
CA ALA A 562 -11.65 -14.37 -10.19
C ALA A 562 -12.97 -13.88 -10.81
N ARG A 563 -14.00 -14.74 -10.85
CA ARG A 563 -15.35 -14.42 -11.36
C ARG A 563 -16.06 -13.30 -10.58
N ASN A 564 -15.63 -13.04 -9.35
CA ASN A 564 -16.16 -11.99 -8.48
C ASN A 564 -15.27 -10.74 -8.43
N LEU A 565 -14.12 -10.72 -9.12
CA LEU A 565 -13.17 -9.61 -9.13
C LEU A 565 -13.22 -8.83 -10.44
N ALA A 566 -12.92 -9.50 -11.54
CA ALA A 566 -12.78 -8.88 -12.85
C ALA A 566 -13.26 -9.82 -13.96
N ALA A 567 -13.96 -9.25 -14.95
CA ALA A 567 -14.27 -9.91 -16.21
C ALA A 567 -13.49 -9.24 -17.34
N ILE A 568 -12.95 -10.05 -18.25
CA ILE A 568 -12.22 -9.59 -19.42
C ILE A 568 -13.07 -9.86 -20.66
N HIS A 569 -13.44 -8.78 -21.34
CA HIS A 569 -14.34 -8.77 -22.50
C HIS A 569 -13.54 -9.01 -23.79
N ASN A 570 -13.52 -10.26 -24.25
CA ASN A 570 -12.74 -10.72 -25.39
C ASN A 570 -13.31 -10.24 -26.75
N GLU A 571 -14.62 -10.03 -26.82
CA GLU A 571 -15.33 -9.41 -27.94
C GLU A 571 -14.93 -7.95 -28.16
N LEU A 572 -14.46 -7.27 -27.10
CA LEU A 572 -13.96 -5.90 -27.15
C LEU A 572 -12.44 -5.80 -27.30
N TYR A 573 -11.75 -6.95 -27.42
CA TYR A 573 -10.29 -6.99 -27.51
C TYR A 573 -9.77 -6.21 -28.72
N ARG A 574 -8.68 -5.47 -28.49
CA ARG A 574 -7.92 -4.79 -29.53
C ARG A 574 -6.44 -5.08 -29.33
N ALA A 575 -5.76 -5.43 -30.44
CA ALA A 575 -4.32 -5.62 -30.43
C ALA A 575 -3.61 -4.34 -29.95
N PRO A 576 -2.51 -4.47 -29.18
CA PRO A 576 -1.63 -3.35 -28.87
C PRO A 576 -1.19 -2.64 -30.15
N GLU A 577 -1.00 -1.32 -30.07
CA GLU A 577 -0.76 -0.49 -31.25
C GLU A 577 0.52 -0.89 -32.01
N GLU A 578 1.55 -1.32 -31.28
CA GLU A 578 2.79 -1.83 -31.84
C GLU A 578 2.59 -3.09 -32.72
N TYR A 579 1.51 -3.84 -32.54
CA TYR A 579 1.23 -5.10 -33.26
C TYR A 579 -0.03 -5.06 -34.13
N GLU A 580 -0.74 -3.94 -34.20
CA GLU A 580 -2.05 -3.84 -34.87
C GLU A 580 -2.03 -4.29 -36.35
N ARG A 581 -0.88 -4.18 -37.02
CA ARG A 581 -0.71 -4.61 -38.43
C ARG A 581 -0.48 -6.11 -38.60
N GLU A 582 0.02 -6.77 -37.58
CA GLU A 582 0.50 -8.15 -37.66
C GLU A 582 -0.56 -9.16 -37.20
N LEU A 583 -1.48 -8.70 -36.36
CA LEU A 583 -2.60 -9.50 -35.90
C LEU A 583 -3.81 -9.21 -36.77
N GLU A 584 -4.28 -10.24 -37.49
CA GLU A 584 -5.59 -10.22 -38.12
C GLU A 584 -6.67 -10.00 -37.04
N LYS A 585 -7.79 -9.37 -37.42
CA LYS A 585 -8.94 -9.07 -36.55
C LYS A 585 -9.71 -10.35 -36.15
N ASP A 586 -9.01 -11.38 -35.73
CA ASP A 586 -9.61 -12.63 -35.30
C ASP A 586 -10.05 -12.48 -33.84
N THR A 587 -11.36 -12.43 -33.65
CA THR A 587 -11.99 -12.33 -32.32
C THR A 587 -11.74 -13.63 -31.56
N PRO A 588 -11.04 -13.60 -30.42
CA PRO A 588 -10.82 -14.80 -29.62
C PRO A 588 -12.17 -15.35 -29.13
N LYS A 589 -12.48 -16.60 -29.48
CA LYS A 589 -13.68 -17.33 -29.02
C LYS A 589 -13.49 -17.88 -27.59
N ASN A 590 -13.07 -17.02 -26.68
CA ASN A 590 -12.93 -17.41 -25.28
C ASN A 590 -14.23 -17.13 -24.55
N ILE A 591 -14.66 -18.07 -23.70
CA ILE A 591 -15.88 -17.95 -22.90
C ILE A 591 -15.69 -16.78 -21.93
N GLU A 592 -16.46 -15.72 -22.13
CA GLU A 592 -16.56 -14.63 -21.18
C GLU A 592 -17.19 -15.14 -19.89
N VAL A 593 -16.58 -14.77 -18.76
CA VAL A 593 -17.16 -15.06 -17.46
C VAL A 593 -17.88 -13.82 -16.95
N ALA A 594 -19.21 -13.92 -16.80
CA ALA A 594 -20.02 -12.85 -16.25
C ALA A 594 -19.69 -12.61 -14.76
N LEU A 595 -19.60 -11.33 -14.36
CA LEU A 595 -19.39 -10.94 -12.97
C LEU A 595 -20.63 -11.24 -12.12
N THR A 596 -20.45 -12.01 -11.05
CA THR A 596 -21.51 -12.30 -10.06
C THR A 596 -21.54 -11.33 -8.87
N GLY A 597 -20.47 -10.53 -8.69
CA GLY A 597 -20.47 -9.22 -8.01
C GLY A 597 -20.62 -9.16 -6.48
N ASP A 598 -21.55 -9.91 -5.88
CA ASP A 598 -22.00 -9.60 -4.51
C ASP A 598 -21.37 -10.49 -3.42
N VAL A 599 -20.77 -11.63 -3.80
CA VAL A 599 -20.38 -12.73 -2.88
C VAL A 599 -18.85 -12.90 -2.84
N LEU A 600 -18.10 -11.80 -2.95
CA LEU A 600 -16.64 -11.84 -3.12
C LEU A 600 -15.91 -12.53 -1.95
N PHE A 601 -16.17 -12.12 -0.71
CA PHE A 601 -15.46 -12.66 0.46
C PHE A 601 -15.94 -14.04 0.86
N ASP A 602 -17.21 -14.35 0.62
CA ASP A 602 -17.75 -15.70 0.84
C ASP A 602 -17.18 -16.70 -0.19
N SER A 603 -16.70 -16.22 -1.35
CA SER A 603 -15.98 -17.04 -2.33
C SER A 603 -14.53 -17.35 -1.94
N LEU A 604 -13.98 -16.71 -0.90
CA LEU A 604 -12.64 -17.00 -0.40
C LEU A 604 -12.66 -18.27 0.47
N PRO A 605 -11.59 -19.08 0.44
CA PRO A 605 -11.46 -20.24 1.30
C PRO A 605 -11.51 -19.87 2.79
N GLY A 606 -11.86 -20.84 3.65
CA GLY A 606 -11.72 -20.69 5.11
C GLY A 606 -12.59 -19.58 5.73
N ARG A 607 -13.79 -19.32 5.19
CA ARG A 607 -14.73 -18.27 5.67
C ARG A 607 -14.13 -16.86 5.52
N GLY A 608 -13.72 -16.49 4.30
CA GLY A 608 -13.19 -15.14 4.04
C GLY A 608 -11.69 -14.98 4.28
N ALA A 609 -10.95 -16.05 4.55
CA ALA A 609 -9.51 -16.00 4.79
C ALA A 609 -8.73 -16.10 3.47
N LEU A 610 -7.64 -15.33 3.38
CA LEU A 610 -6.66 -15.51 2.32
C LEU A 610 -5.75 -16.70 2.67
N LEU A 611 -5.43 -17.52 1.67
CA LEU A 611 -4.58 -18.69 1.86
C LEU A 611 -3.12 -18.24 2.12
N PRO A 612 -2.36 -18.86 3.04
CA PRO A 612 -0.93 -18.56 3.17
C PRO A 612 -0.13 -18.98 1.92
N PHE A 613 0.99 -18.30 1.64
CA PHE A 613 1.87 -18.63 0.52
C PHE A 613 2.33 -20.09 0.50
N SER A 614 2.62 -20.66 1.68
CA SER A 614 3.09 -22.05 1.83
C SER A 614 2.11 -23.11 1.31
N GLU A 615 0.81 -22.80 1.29
CA GLU A 615 -0.24 -23.72 0.87
C GLU A 615 -0.62 -23.58 -0.62
N MET A 616 -0.15 -22.51 -1.28
CA MET A 616 -0.46 -22.26 -2.69
C MET A 616 0.39 -23.11 -3.64
N PRO A 617 -0.18 -23.61 -4.75
CA PRO A 617 0.60 -24.11 -5.87
C PRO A 617 1.54 -23.04 -6.42
N LEU A 618 2.75 -23.43 -6.82
CA LEU A 618 3.75 -22.55 -7.43
C LEU A 618 4.03 -23.03 -8.85
N LEU A 619 3.97 -22.13 -9.83
CA LEU A 619 4.06 -22.43 -11.25
C LEU A 619 5.22 -21.66 -11.89
N LEU A 620 5.97 -22.34 -12.76
CA LEU A 620 6.92 -21.71 -13.68
C LEU A 620 6.20 -20.91 -14.76
N TRP A 621 6.93 -20.08 -15.49
CA TRP A 621 6.37 -19.22 -16.54
C TRP A 621 5.56 -19.96 -17.62
N ASP A 622 5.88 -21.24 -17.87
CA ASP A 622 5.21 -22.10 -18.84
C ASP A 622 3.97 -22.84 -18.28
N GLY A 623 3.59 -22.55 -17.03
CA GLY A 623 2.42 -23.14 -16.37
C GLY A 623 2.70 -24.48 -15.68
N ARG A 624 3.93 -25.01 -15.72
CA ARG A 624 4.26 -26.25 -15.00
C ARG A 624 4.37 -25.99 -13.50
N THR A 625 3.73 -26.83 -12.70
CA THR A 625 3.86 -26.83 -11.24
C THR A 625 5.29 -27.14 -10.82
N THR A 626 5.80 -26.40 -9.85
CA THR A 626 7.18 -26.49 -9.32
C THR A 626 7.22 -26.29 -7.81
N ASP A 627 8.40 -26.46 -7.22
CA ASP A 627 8.71 -26.09 -5.83
C ASP A 627 9.64 -24.87 -5.77
N LEU A 628 9.77 -24.28 -4.57
CA LEU A 628 10.55 -23.04 -4.39
C LEU A 628 12.02 -23.23 -4.78
N ARG A 629 12.62 -24.38 -4.43
CA ARG A 629 14.03 -24.68 -4.72
C ARG A 629 14.26 -24.80 -6.23
N SER A 630 13.34 -25.43 -6.94
CA SER A 630 13.43 -25.63 -8.39
C SER A 630 13.19 -24.32 -9.14
N LEU A 631 12.29 -23.46 -8.63
CA LEU A 631 12.16 -22.09 -9.13
C LEU A 631 13.45 -21.29 -8.93
N ASP A 632 14.07 -21.37 -7.75
CA ASP A 632 15.34 -20.67 -7.46
C ASP A 632 16.46 -21.11 -8.39
N ASN A 633 16.59 -22.42 -8.63
CA ASN A 633 17.56 -22.97 -9.56
C ASN A 633 17.30 -22.47 -11.00
N ALA A 634 16.05 -22.51 -11.46
CA ALA A 634 15.68 -22.04 -12.79
C ALA A 634 15.91 -20.54 -12.96
N ALA A 635 15.67 -19.74 -11.92
CA ALA A 635 15.95 -18.31 -11.93
C ALA A 635 17.45 -18.02 -11.98
N ALA A 636 18.26 -18.74 -11.20
CA ALA A 636 19.72 -18.61 -11.22
C ALA A 636 20.31 -19.01 -12.58
N GLU A 637 19.83 -20.08 -13.19
CA GLU A 637 20.23 -20.53 -14.53
C GLU A 637 19.91 -19.45 -15.58
N TYR A 638 18.67 -18.96 -15.59
CA TYR A 638 18.25 -17.90 -16.52
C TYR A 638 19.01 -16.59 -16.32
N ALA A 639 19.27 -16.19 -15.07
CA ALA A 639 20.08 -15.01 -14.76
C ALA A 639 21.53 -15.16 -15.26
N ASN A 640 22.09 -16.37 -15.19
CA ASN A 640 23.42 -16.64 -15.73
C ASN A 640 23.44 -16.56 -17.27
N GLU A 641 22.45 -17.14 -17.94
CA GLU A 641 22.30 -16.99 -19.40
C GLU A 641 22.15 -15.53 -19.82
N PHE A 642 21.35 -14.75 -19.07
CA PHE A 642 21.18 -13.32 -19.29
C PHE A 642 22.52 -12.58 -19.23
N ARG A 643 23.30 -12.81 -18.16
CA ARG A 643 24.62 -12.19 -17.97
C ARG A 643 25.59 -12.55 -19.09
N VAL A 644 25.61 -13.82 -19.51
CA VAL A 644 26.43 -14.29 -20.64
C VAL A 644 26.00 -13.60 -21.94
N ALA A 645 24.70 -13.42 -22.17
CA ALA A 645 24.18 -12.75 -23.35
C ALA A 645 24.54 -11.26 -23.41
N VAL A 646 24.62 -10.56 -22.28
CA VAL A 646 25.09 -9.16 -22.22
C VAL A 646 26.61 -9.07 -22.43
N GLY A 647 27.37 -10.13 -22.14
CA GLY A 647 28.79 -10.26 -22.49
C GLY A 647 29.77 -9.38 -21.68
N GLY A 648 29.28 -8.61 -20.71
CA GLY A 648 30.07 -7.66 -19.90
C GLY A 648 30.62 -8.21 -18.58
N CYS A 649 30.45 -9.51 -18.30
CA CYS A 649 30.71 -10.11 -17.01
C CYS A 649 32.03 -10.90 -16.99
N GLU A 650 33.18 -10.22 -16.84
CA GLU A 650 34.47 -10.91 -16.64
C GLU A 650 34.70 -11.21 -15.15
N ALA A 651 34.82 -12.50 -14.81
CA ALA A 651 35.15 -13.02 -13.47
C ALA A 651 34.33 -12.40 -12.33
N LEU A 652 33.00 -12.58 -12.36
CA LEU A 652 32.11 -12.14 -11.28
C LEU A 652 32.48 -12.82 -9.97
N THR A 653 32.69 -12.01 -8.93
CA THR A 653 32.85 -12.52 -7.57
C THR A 653 31.48 -12.99 -7.04
N PRO A 654 31.43 -13.90 -6.05
CA PRO A 654 30.17 -14.27 -5.41
C PRO A 654 29.36 -13.07 -4.92
N GLU A 655 30.02 -11.98 -4.52
CA GLU A 655 29.39 -10.73 -4.10
C GLU A 655 28.68 -9.99 -5.26
N ASP A 656 29.21 -10.08 -6.49
CA ASP A 656 28.61 -9.47 -7.68
C ASP A 656 27.37 -10.23 -8.17
N LEU A 657 27.25 -11.50 -7.78
CA LEU A 657 26.14 -12.38 -8.17
C LEU A 657 24.91 -12.20 -7.28
N VAL A 658 25.03 -11.46 -6.18
CA VAL A 658 23.90 -11.18 -5.27
C VAL A 658 22.91 -10.26 -5.97
N PRO A 659 21.62 -10.64 -6.07
CA PRO A 659 20.58 -9.80 -6.66
C PRO A 659 20.54 -8.38 -6.07
N ARG A 660 20.65 -7.36 -6.92
CA ARG A 660 20.56 -5.95 -6.51
C ARG A 660 19.34 -5.28 -7.15
N ARG A 661 18.73 -4.35 -6.41
CA ARG A 661 17.61 -3.52 -6.93
C ARG A 661 18.02 -2.70 -8.17
N SER A 662 19.30 -2.38 -8.31
CA SER A 662 19.83 -1.48 -9.34
C SER A 662 20.14 -2.15 -10.70
N MET A 663 19.70 -3.40 -10.94
CA MET A 663 20.02 -4.23 -12.13
C MET A 663 21.51 -4.47 -12.41
N LYS A 664 22.40 -3.88 -11.62
CA LYS A 664 23.86 -3.95 -11.77
C LYS A 664 24.39 -5.37 -11.81
N ASP A 665 23.76 -6.29 -11.07
CA ASP A 665 24.16 -7.69 -11.04
C ASP A 665 23.76 -8.46 -12.31
N LEU A 666 22.72 -8.03 -13.04
CA LEU A 666 22.33 -8.66 -14.32
C LEU A 666 23.11 -8.09 -15.51
N PHE A 667 23.43 -6.79 -15.49
CA PHE A 667 24.18 -6.10 -16.56
C PHE A 667 25.67 -5.92 -16.25
N CYS A 668 26.15 -6.44 -15.12
CA CYS A 668 27.55 -6.40 -14.70
C CYS A 668 28.15 -4.98 -14.66
N MET A 669 27.33 -4.01 -14.23
CA MET A 669 27.75 -2.62 -14.06
C MET A 669 28.52 -2.46 -12.75
N ARG A 670 29.74 -1.92 -12.80
CA ARG A 670 30.53 -1.62 -11.60
C ARG A 670 29.89 -0.47 -10.82
N ASP A 671 30.01 -0.49 -9.49
CA ASP A 671 29.70 0.68 -8.67
C ASP A 671 30.75 1.77 -8.98
N GLU A 672 30.29 2.94 -9.46
CA GLU A 672 31.14 4.14 -9.55
C GLU A 672 31.52 4.68 -8.17
#